data_AF-A0A9F3QSK7-F1
#
_entry.id   AF-A0A9F3QSK7-F1
#
_cell.length_a   1.000
_cell.length_b   1.000
_cell.length_c   1.000
_cell.angle_alpha   90.00
_cell.angle_beta   90.00
_cell.angle_gamma   90.00
#
_symmetry.space_group_name_H-M   'P 1'
#
loop_
_entity.id
_entity.type
_entity.pdbx_description
1 polymer ?
#
loop_
_entity_poly.entity_id
_entity_poly.type
_entity_poly.pdbx_seq_one_letter_code
_entity_poly.pdbx_strand_id
1 'polypeptide(L)'
;MEPDEDVSEHLKMQFKALQEQQQKRMQNLMEKKKDSQHSLKQNNKENQDEGFGIPDALNLSFLATEMSEADVGKKLLENENEQLQQQLRELVDENGRLYKLLKEKDFEIKQLHKKIEEERLALMGTSGLSGDVAAAKIVELAKQNRHITAEMEREKTKAKQLNNRIKQLEKELQMSTVKLQSHGDNLASRKKTDAPMSPEMKALQEKLSAANLKVSEYRNQLQATKQELKMTYKLIANEVGEDINVQGLLSTPGSWRGRAQQILVLQGKVRELETQLNRSKSRLSDNDANEEPLSFADSRKSSVQAKNQLRIRSLEREKKEALEKLMNQHQVLQKDHEDVKKKLDGSKARNKVLSSEVKTLKEQISTLLDKGKHDDELVDALLSQQKEMQIILKNLSQQEERNVECHQTLGKQLNVEVQKQSCLIEQLKQMVADREVQVKQLEEIVRQLKLQQQQQQHSQPEESGSDSVSTLSTESLEEENCPFASKREDYMGSNNFARTVSKMGHTLVDSAATLFPSVPSPGRASEPNELNIGTLKMQITEYKTLCQAAEVERDRLIELVSMLQKRVDESITKVWEAEKKFQEQQRKYVALEQQFAKLKMETGKPGGASKAYSKNKAGLVSTAQPPSSTRMSWNAGDKKDLPSMQLSEVPLESQLEELSTQLAIQVDENEGLKNALQDTVRIKEEDFRVYQDTVGQEGVRNTADLGPVEEAGGAVAGSPQLEKPRGQLFSSILMYTWPSLMDL
;
A
#
# COMPACT_ATOMS: atom_id res chain seq x y z
N MET A 1 32.85 11.31 10.29
CA MET A 1 32.31 11.26 11.66
C MET A 1 32.00 12.70 12.01
N GLU A 2 30.86 13.18 11.54
CA GLU A 2 30.41 14.55 11.74
C GLU A 2 29.56 14.57 13.02
N PRO A 3 29.66 15.63 13.85
CA PRO A 3 28.82 15.77 15.03
C PRO A 3 27.38 16.11 14.60
N ASP A 4 26.38 15.48 15.22
CA ASP A 4 24.96 15.80 14.98
C ASP A 4 24.70 17.29 15.27
N GLU A 5 24.47 18.09 14.22
CA GLU A 5 24.08 19.49 14.36
C GLU A 5 22.75 19.63 15.12
N ASP A 6 21.82 18.68 14.95
CA ASP A 6 20.57 18.61 15.70
C ASP A 6 20.78 18.47 17.21
N VAL A 7 21.79 17.70 17.65
CA VAL A 7 22.16 17.57 19.07
C VAL A 7 22.81 18.86 19.56
N SER A 8 23.62 19.53 18.72
CA SER A 8 24.21 20.83 19.04
C SER A 8 23.15 21.92 19.20
N GLU A 9 22.18 22.01 18.29
CA GLU A 9 21.08 22.97 18.37
C GLU A 9 20.14 22.67 19.54
N HIS A 10 19.83 21.40 19.81
CA HIS A 10 19.05 21.03 20.99
C HIS A 10 19.76 21.47 22.29
N LEU A 11 21.08 21.28 22.39
CA LEU A 11 21.86 21.69 23.55
C LEU A 11 21.96 23.23 23.69
N LYS A 12 22.09 23.96 22.58
CA LYS A 12 22.00 25.45 22.57
C LYS A 12 20.63 25.93 23.04
N MET A 13 19.56 25.29 22.59
CA MET A 13 18.19 25.63 23.01
C MET A 13 17.95 25.34 24.50
N GLN A 14 18.46 24.22 25.03
CA GLN A 14 18.43 23.94 26.46
C GLN A 14 19.24 24.97 27.26
N PHE A 15 20.44 25.35 26.80
CA PHE A 15 21.27 26.35 27.46
C PHE A 15 20.60 27.74 27.48
N LYS A 16 19.96 28.13 26.37
CA LYS A 16 19.18 29.37 26.28
C LYS A 16 17.99 29.38 27.23
N ALA A 17 17.23 28.28 27.30
CA ALA A 17 16.11 28.14 28.23
C ALA A 17 16.57 28.21 29.70
N LEU A 18 17.73 27.63 30.04
CA LEU A 18 18.35 27.75 31.36
C LEU A 18 18.77 29.20 31.67
N GLN A 19 19.33 29.91 30.70
CA GLN A 19 19.72 31.32 30.85
C GLN A 19 18.50 32.24 31.06
N GLU A 20 17.42 32.04 30.31
CA GLU A 20 16.14 32.73 30.51
C GLU A 20 15.52 32.40 31.89
N GLN A 21 15.62 31.14 32.34
CA GLN A 21 15.15 30.76 33.68
C GLN A 21 15.97 31.44 34.80
N GLN A 22 17.29 31.59 34.63
CA GLN A 22 18.14 32.33 35.57
C GLN A 22 17.81 33.83 35.60
N GLN A 23 17.61 34.45 34.42
CA GLN A 23 17.17 35.85 34.34
C GLN A 23 15.82 36.07 35.04
N LYS A 24 14.85 35.17 34.81
CA LYS A 24 13.53 35.23 35.45
C LYS A 24 13.60 35.05 36.97
N ARG A 25 14.47 34.17 37.48
CA ARG A 25 14.75 34.07 38.93
C ARG A 25 15.34 35.36 39.49
N MET A 26 16.27 35.99 38.76
CA MET A 26 16.88 37.27 39.18
C MET A 26 15.85 38.40 39.20
N GLN A 27 14.96 38.46 38.19
CA GLN A 27 13.87 39.43 38.12
C GLN A 27 12.87 39.26 39.29
N ASN A 28 12.43 38.03 39.57
CA ASN A 28 11.55 37.74 40.71
C ASN A 28 12.20 38.10 42.07
N LEU A 29 13.52 37.97 42.21
CA LEU A 29 14.26 38.40 43.41
C LEU A 29 14.34 39.94 43.51
N MET A 30 14.49 40.64 42.39
CA MET A 30 14.46 42.10 42.34
C MET A 30 13.05 42.65 42.64
N GLU A 31 12.01 41.97 42.16
CA GLU A 31 10.60 42.29 42.44
C GLU A 31 10.29 42.08 43.93
N LYS A 32 10.60 40.90 44.50
CA LYS A 32 10.47 40.67 45.96
C LYS A 32 11.24 41.69 46.81
N LYS A 33 12.44 42.11 46.40
CA LYS A 33 13.21 43.18 47.07
C LYS A 33 12.51 44.53 46.97
N LYS A 34 11.91 44.86 45.82
CA LYS A 34 11.14 46.09 45.62
C LYS A 34 9.87 46.09 46.47
N ASP A 35 9.17 44.96 46.56
CA ASP A 35 7.97 44.80 47.38
C ASP A 35 8.30 44.93 48.87
N SER A 36 9.40 44.33 49.31
CA SER A 36 9.91 44.47 50.69
C SER A 36 10.36 45.90 51.02
N GLN A 37 10.88 46.65 50.03
CA GLN A 37 11.16 48.08 50.20
C GLN A 37 9.88 48.94 50.18
N HIS A 38 8.82 48.50 49.50
CA HIS A 38 7.52 49.18 49.51
C HIS A 38 6.80 48.99 50.86
N SER A 39 6.78 47.78 51.42
CA SER A 39 6.19 47.53 52.75
C SER A 39 6.92 48.29 53.85
N LEU A 40 8.26 48.36 53.82
CA LEU A 40 9.05 49.19 54.73
C LEU A 40 8.77 50.70 54.59
N LYS A 41 8.42 51.18 53.39
CA LYS A 41 8.05 52.59 53.16
C LYS A 41 6.59 52.91 53.54
N GLN A 42 5.71 51.91 53.58
CA GLN A 42 4.33 52.10 54.04
C GLN A 42 4.29 52.24 55.58
N ASN A 43 4.96 51.36 56.32
CA ASN A 43 5.00 51.44 57.79
C ASN A 43 5.67 52.72 58.33
N ASN A 44 6.59 53.33 57.57
CA ASN A 44 7.23 54.60 57.94
C ASN A 44 6.39 55.86 57.59
N LYS A 45 5.23 55.70 56.94
CA LYS A 45 4.35 56.84 56.59
C LYS A 45 3.19 57.05 57.55
N GLU A 46 2.93 56.11 58.47
CA GLU A 46 1.87 56.20 59.48
C GLU A 46 2.38 56.67 60.86
N ASN A 47 3.69 56.94 61.00
CA ASN A 47 4.33 57.32 62.28
C ASN A 47 5.01 58.71 62.24
N GLN A 48 4.63 59.59 61.30
CA GLN A 48 5.12 60.98 61.22
C GLN A 48 4.03 61.97 60.82
N ASP A 49 2.95 62.03 61.60
CA ASP A 49 2.20 63.28 61.81
C ASP A 49 1.41 63.21 63.14
N GLU A 50 0.82 64.32 63.56
CA GLU A 50 0.06 64.51 64.82
C GLU A 50 0.89 64.64 66.10
N GLY A 51 1.67 65.73 66.15
CA GLY A 51 1.91 66.46 67.39
C GLY A 51 0.99 67.68 67.51
N PHE A 52 0.27 67.78 68.63
CA PHE A 52 -0.36 69.00 69.19
C PHE A 52 -1.78 69.44 68.71
N GLY A 53 -2.85 69.12 69.48
CA GLY A 53 -4.18 69.77 69.31
C GLY A 53 -5.39 69.14 70.03
N ILE A 54 -5.60 69.46 71.31
CA ILE A 54 -6.78 69.15 72.18
C ILE A 54 -8.00 70.04 71.79
N PRO A 55 -9.31 69.74 72.08
CA PRO A 55 -9.98 68.67 72.87
C PRO A 55 -10.99 67.83 72.02
N ASP A 56 -11.81 66.88 72.48
CA ASP A 56 -12.24 66.33 73.79
C ASP A 56 -12.62 64.82 73.57
N ALA A 57 -13.03 63.95 74.51
CA ALA A 57 -13.44 64.08 75.91
C ALA A 57 -13.27 62.72 76.66
N LEU A 58 -13.82 62.64 77.87
CA LEU A 58 -14.13 61.42 78.65
C LEU A 58 -12.95 60.48 79.01
N ASN A 59 -12.37 60.79 80.17
CA ASN A 59 -11.55 59.90 80.98
C ASN A 59 -12.12 58.48 81.15
N LEU A 60 -11.26 57.47 81.03
CA LEU A 60 -11.25 56.32 81.94
C LEU A 60 -9.82 55.82 82.13
N SER A 61 -9.15 56.37 83.13
CA SER A 61 -7.85 55.90 83.62
C SER A 61 -7.98 54.55 84.34
N PHE A 62 -7.06 53.60 84.12
CA PHE A 62 -6.32 53.02 85.26
C PHE A 62 -5.04 52.24 84.91
N LEU A 63 -4.03 52.45 85.76
CA LEU A 63 -2.83 51.65 86.02
C LEU A 63 -1.94 51.17 84.85
N ALA A 64 -0.83 51.90 84.70
CA ALA A 64 0.45 51.25 84.46
C ALA A 64 0.85 50.37 85.67
N THR A 65 1.47 49.23 85.38
CA THR A 65 2.41 48.58 86.32
C THR A 65 3.80 48.87 85.80
N GLU A 66 4.60 49.61 86.56
CA GLU A 66 6.00 49.91 86.21
C GLU A 66 6.81 48.61 86.18
N MET A 67 7.09 48.13 84.97
CA MET A 67 8.11 47.12 84.73
C MET A 67 9.45 47.81 84.52
N SER A 68 10.44 47.48 85.36
CA SER A 68 11.82 47.97 85.20
C SER A 68 12.32 47.69 83.78
N GLU A 69 13.11 48.59 83.19
CA GLU A 69 13.66 48.42 81.83
C GLU A 69 14.43 47.10 81.66
N ALA A 70 15.08 46.61 82.73
CA ALA A 70 15.73 45.31 82.76
C ALA A 70 14.76 44.13 82.57
N ASP A 71 13.53 44.25 83.06
CA ASP A 71 12.49 43.22 82.98
C ASP A 71 11.74 43.26 81.64
N VAL A 72 11.65 44.45 81.02
CA VAL A 72 11.19 44.62 79.63
C VAL A 72 12.20 44.02 78.64
N GLY A 73 13.50 44.32 78.81
CA GLY A 73 14.56 43.74 77.99
C GLY A 73 14.65 42.21 78.12
N LYS A 74 14.47 41.68 79.33
CA LYS A 74 14.40 40.24 79.60
C LYS A 74 13.22 39.58 78.88
N LYS A 75 12.02 40.16 78.96
CA LYS A 75 10.84 39.66 78.21
C LYS A 75 11.00 39.73 76.70
N LEU A 76 11.67 40.76 76.16
CA LEU A 76 11.95 40.86 74.72
C LEU A 76 12.86 39.70 74.26
N LEU A 77 13.92 39.41 75.02
CA LEU A 77 14.85 38.31 74.72
C LEU A 77 14.20 36.93 74.93
N GLU A 78 13.31 36.78 75.91
CA GLU A 78 12.51 35.57 76.08
C GLU A 78 11.58 35.35 74.87
N ASN A 79 10.87 36.37 74.41
CA ASN A 79 10.02 36.31 73.20
C ASN A 79 10.82 36.01 71.92
N GLU A 80 12.00 36.62 71.73
CA GLU A 80 12.87 36.34 70.58
C GLU A 80 13.38 34.89 70.61
N ASN A 81 13.74 34.38 71.78
CA ASN A 81 14.17 33.00 71.98
C ASN A 81 13.01 32.01 71.71
N GLU A 82 11.79 32.32 72.16
CA GLU A 82 10.58 31.54 71.81
C GLU A 82 10.32 31.54 70.30
N GLN A 83 10.46 32.69 69.63
CA GLN A 83 10.30 32.79 68.17
C GLN A 83 11.37 31.99 67.41
N LEU A 84 12.62 32.03 67.85
CA LEU A 84 13.71 31.25 67.28
C LEU A 84 13.52 29.74 67.52
N GLN A 85 13.03 29.34 68.70
CA GLN A 85 12.68 27.95 68.99
C GLN A 85 11.51 27.45 68.12
N GLN A 86 10.51 28.31 67.86
CA GLN A 86 9.40 27.99 66.97
C GLN A 86 9.86 27.87 65.51
N GLN A 87 10.70 28.78 65.01
CA GLN A 87 11.31 28.67 63.68
C GLN A 87 12.19 27.41 63.55
N LEU A 88 12.96 27.08 64.59
CA LEU A 88 13.76 25.85 64.62
C LEU A 88 12.87 24.60 64.55
N ARG A 89 11.73 24.59 65.27
CA ARG A 89 10.74 23.51 65.21
C ARG A 89 10.15 23.37 63.81
N GLU A 90 9.73 24.47 63.19
CA GLU A 90 9.18 24.49 61.83
C GLU A 90 10.18 24.01 60.77
N LEU A 91 11.46 24.41 60.90
CA LEU A 91 12.53 23.93 60.02
C LEU A 91 12.85 22.44 60.25
N VAL A 92 12.74 21.92 61.47
CA VAL A 92 12.87 20.49 61.77
C VAL A 92 11.72 19.69 61.17
N ASP A 93 10.48 20.17 61.30
CA ASP A 93 9.30 19.53 60.72
C ASP A 93 9.34 19.53 59.19
N GLU A 94 9.76 20.64 58.56
CA GLU A 94 9.89 20.73 57.10
C GLU A 94 11.03 19.86 56.57
N ASN A 95 12.19 19.82 57.24
CA ASN A 95 13.22 18.83 56.93
C ASN A 95 12.69 17.39 57.07
N GLY A 96 11.88 17.12 58.10
CA GLY A 96 11.21 15.84 58.30
C GLY A 96 10.26 15.45 57.15
N ARG A 97 9.55 16.42 56.56
CA ARG A 97 8.73 16.21 55.34
C ARG A 97 9.61 15.98 54.11
N LEU A 98 10.65 16.79 53.90
CA LEU A 98 11.58 16.65 52.79
C LEU A 98 12.30 15.29 52.80
N TYR A 99 12.72 14.80 53.96
CA TYR A 99 13.30 13.45 54.10
C TYR A 99 12.31 12.31 53.79
N LYS A 100 11.00 12.49 54.07
CA LYS A 100 9.97 11.51 53.67
C LYS A 100 9.78 11.52 52.16
N LEU A 101 9.64 12.69 51.55
CA LEU A 101 9.49 12.84 50.10
C LEU A 101 10.73 12.32 49.34
N LEU A 102 11.94 12.57 49.86
CA LEU A 102 13.17 12.03 49.28
C LEU A 102 13.17 10.49 49.28
N LYS A 103 12.79 9.87 50.40
CA LYS A 103 12.68 8.39 50.51
C LYS A 103 11.63 7.82 49.56
N GLU A 104 10.52 8.52 49.35
CA GLU A 104 9.48 8.13 48.38
C GLU A 104 10.02 8.19 46.95
N LYS A 105 10.72 9.28 46.59
CA LYS A 105 11.35 9.43 45.27
C LYS A 105 12.48 8.42 45.05
N ASP A 106 13.30 8.12 46.07
CA ASP A 106 14.31 7.07 46.01
C ASP A 106 13.69 5.68 45.79
N PHE A 107 12.51 5.42 46.35
CA PHE A 107 11.77 4.18 46.13
C PHE A 107 11.19 4.11 44.71
N GLU A 108 10.58 5.20 44.22
CA GLU A 108 10.11 5.31 42.84
C GLU A 108 11.26 5.11 41.84
N ILE A 109 12.41 5.75 42.07
CA ILE A 109 13.62 5.58 41.27
C ILE A 109 14.09 4.12 41.29
N LYS A 110 14.09 3.44 42.44
CA LYS A 110 14.45 2.01 42.53
C LYS A 110 13.48 1.12 41.76
N GLN A 111 12.17 1.40 41.83
CA GLN A 111 11.16 0.65 41.09
C GLN A 111 11.27 0.87 39.58
N LEU A 112 11.57 2.09 39.13
CA LEU A 112 11.83 2.38 37.71
C LEU A 112 13.10 1.69 37.22
N HIS A 113 14.20 1.70 37.99
CA HIS A 113 15.41 0.95 37.64
C HIS A 113 15.14 -0.57 37.59
N LYS A 114 14.37 -1.11 38.55
CA LYS A 114 13.96 -2.51 38.54
C LYS A 114 13.13 -2.85 37.31
N LYS A 115 12.17 -2.00 36.93
CA LYS A 115 11.35 -2.15 35.72
C LYS A 115 12.19 -2.08 34.45
N ILE A 116 13.15 -1.16 34.36
CA ILE A 116 14.09 -1.06 33.23
C ILE A 116 14.96 -2.33 33.13
N GLU A 117 15.47 -2.85 34.24
CA GLU A 117 16.28 -4.07 34.22
C GLU A 117 15.43 -5.33 33.97
N GLU A 118 14.18 -5.39 34.43
CA GLU A 118 13.20 -6.43 34.07
C GLU A 118 12.81 -6.39 32.59
N GLU A 119 12.54 -5.20 32.04
CA GLU A 119 12.30 -5.00 30.60
C GLU A 119 13.54 -5.37 29.78
N ARG A 120 14.75 -5.01 30.25
CA ARG A 120 16.02 -5.40 29.64
C ARG A 120 16.25 -6.90 29.69
N LEU A 121 15.93 -7.57 30.81
CA LEU A 121 16.03 -9.02 30.96
C LEU A 121 15.00 -9.76 30.09
N ALA A 122 13.77 -9.26 29.99
CA ALA A 122 12.75 -9.79 29.08
C ALA A 122 13.15 -9.61 27.61
N LEU A 123 13.74 -8.45 27.28
CA LEU A 123 14.28 -8.17 25.95
C LEU A 123 15.52 -9.04 25.66
N MET A 124 16.45 -9.23 26.60
CA MET A 124 17.61 -10.11 26.42
C MET A 124 17.22 -11.59 26.36
N GLY A 125 16.21 -12.02 27.12
CA GLY A 125 15.69 -13.39 27.12
C GLY A 125 14.99 -13.79 25.82
N THR A 126 14.60 -12.82 24.98
CA THR A 126 13.99 -13.05 23.66
C THR A 126 14.88 -12.59 22.49
N SER A 127 15.74 -11.59 22.71
CA SER A 127 16.59 -10.96 21.70
C SER A 127 18.07 -11.36 21.75
N GLY A 128 18.53 -12.08 22.78
CA GLY A 128 19.93 -12.57 22.85
C GLY A 128 20.30 -13.57 21.75
N LEU A 129 19.31 -14.24 21.15
CA LEU A 129 19.49 -15.08 19.95
C LEU A 129 18.86 -14.46 18.70
N SER A 130 17.71 -13.79 18.83
CA SER A 130 17.01 -13.19 17.68
C SER A 130 17.68 -11.91 17.16
N GLY A 131 18.21 -11.07 18.05
CA GLY A 131 18.91 -9.82 17.71
C GLY A 131 20.23 -10.06 17.00
N ASP A 132 21.03 -11.02 17.47
CA ASP A 132 22.29 -11.41 16.81
C ASP A 132 22.05 -12.07 15.45
N VAL A 133 21.00 -12.90 15.32
CA VAL A 133 20.60 -13.46 14.01
C VAL A 133 20.10 -12.35 13.06
N ALA A 134 19.33 -11.38 13.55
CA ALA A 134 18.89 -10.23 12.75
C ALA A 134 20.08 -9.34 12.34
N ALA A 135 21.01 -9.04 13.24
CA ALA A 135 22.21 -8.26 12.95
C ALA A 135 23.13 -8.99 11.96
N ALA A 136 23.35 -10.29 12.14
CA ALA A 136 24.08 -11.13 11.19
C ALA A 136 23.40 -11.14 9.82
N LYS A 137 22.06 -11.25 9.76
CA LYS A 137 21.31 -11.24 8.50
C LYS A 137 21.32 -9.87 7.82
N ILE A 138 21.27 -8.77 8.57
CA ILE A 138 21.45 -7.41 8.04
C ILE A 138 22.86 -7.24 7.44
N VAL A 139 23.90 -7.73 8.12
CA VAL A 139 25.28 -7.71 7.59
C VAL A 139 25.44 -8.61 6.36
N GLU A 140 24.81 -9.78 6.34
CA GLU A 140 24.78 -10.68 5.18
C GLU A 140 24.07 -10.04 3.98
N LEU A 141 22.87 -9.48 4.18
CA LEU A 141 22.11 -8.77 3.15
C LEU A 141 22.83 -7.50 2.67
N ALA A 142 23.57 -6.81 3.54
CA ALA A 142 24.42 -5.68 3.16
C ALA A 142 25.64 -6.13 2.32
N LYS A 143 26.24 -7.29 2.64
CA LYS A 143 27.29 -7.91 1.81
C LYS A 143 26.74 -8.35 0.44
N GLN A 144 25.57 -8.98 0.40
CA GLN A 144 24.89 -9.38 -0.83
C GLN A 144 24.52 -8.16 -1.69
N ASN A 145 23.97 -7.09 -1.12
CA ASN A 145 23.70 -5.84 -1.85
C ASN A 145 24.98 -5.22 -2.45
N ARG A 146 26.08 -5.18 -1.68
CA ARG A 146 27.38 -4.71 -2.20
C ARG A 146 27.90 -5.60 -3.34
N HIS A 147 27.73 -6.91 -3.23
CA HIS A 147 28.13 -7.87 -4.26
C HIS A 147 27.31 -7.69 -5.55
N ILE A 148 25.98 -7.66 -5.46
CA ILE A 148 25.07 -7.42 -6.60
C ILE A 148 25.34 -6.06 -7.25
N THR A 149 25.63 -5.02 -6.45
CA THR A 149 26.01 -3.69 -6.99
C THR A 149 27.32 -3.76 -7.78
N ALA A 150 28.31 -4.52 -7.29
CA ALA A 150 29.58 -4.71 -7.99
C ALA A 150 29.41 -5.55 -9.28
N GLU A 151 28.51 -6.53 -9.29
CA GLU A 151 28.17 -7.28 -10.51
C GLU A 151 27.39 -6.43 -11.52
N MET A 152 26.44 -5.62 -11.05
CA MET A 152 25.72 -4.65 -11.90
C MET A 152 26.68 -3.69 -12.61
N GLU A 153 27.65 -3.10 -11.91
CA GLU A 153 28.64 -2.21 -12.53
C GLU A 153 29.62 -2.96 -13.45
N ARG A 154 29.92 -4.25 -13.18
CA ARG A 154 30.65 -5.11 -14.12
C ARG A 154 29.86 -5.39 -15.41
N GLU A 155 28.57 -5.72 -15.32
CA GLU A 155 27.73 -5.92 -16.50
C GLU A 155 27.49 -4.60 -17.26
N LYS A 156 27.27 -3.50 -16.56
CA LYS A 156 27.15 -2.16 -17.15
C LYS A 156 28.42 -1.71 -17.88
N THR A 157 29.60 -2.08 -17.39
CA THR A 157 30.87 -1.83 -18.10
C THR A 157 31.05 -2.76 -19.30
N LYS A 158 30.70 -4.05 -19.22
CA LYS A 158 30.64 -4.95 -20.39
C LYS A 158 29.64 -4.45 -21.45
N ALA A 159 28.43 -4.06 -21.06
CA ALA A 159 27.41 -3.52 -21.96
C ALA A 159 27.89 -2.24 -22.66
N LYS A 160 28.59 -1.34 -21.95
CA LYS A 160 29.26 -0.18 -22.56
C LYS A 160 30.35 -0.59 -23.57
N GLN A 161 31.17 -1.61 -23.26
CA GLN A 161 32.18 -2.12 -24.18
C GLN A 161 31.56 -2.74 -25.44
N LEU A 162 30.51 -3.56 -25.29
CA LEU A 162 29.76 -4.15 -26.41
C LEU A 162 29.08 -3.08 -27.26
N ASN A 163 28.40 -2.10 -26.65
CA ASN A 163 27.80 -0.96 -27.36
C ASN A 163 28.85 -0.16 -28.14
N ASN A 164 30.02 0.08 -27.56
CA ASN A 164 31.13 0.73 -28.27
C ASN A 164 31.66 -0.13 -29.44
N ARG A 165 31.71 -1.46 -29.30
CA ARG A 165 32.10 -2.36 -30.40
C ARG A 165 31.03 -2.42 -31.50
N ILE A 166 29.74 -2.40 -31.15
CA ILE A 166 28.63 -2.27 -32.10
C ILE A 166 28.76 -0.96 -32.88
N LYS A 167 28.90 0.18 -32.20
CA LYS A 167 29.14 1.49 -32.85
C LYS A 167 30.39 1.53 -33.73
N GLN A 168 31.43 0.78 -33.40
CA GLN A 168 32.60 0.63 -34.24
C GLN A 168 32.31 -0.23 -35.48
N LEU A 169 31.61 -1.36 -35.32
CA LEU A 169 31.19 -2.23 -36.42
C LEU A 169 30.21 -1.53 -37.37
N GLU A 170 29.28 -0.72 -36.84
CA GLU A 170 28.36 0.13 -37.62
C GLU A 170 29.14 1.15 -38.47
N LYS A 171 30.17 1.79 -37.90
CA LYS A 171 31.07 2.69 -38.64
C LYS A 171 31.90 1.94 -39.67
N GLU A 172 32.43 0.77 -39.34
CA GLU A 172 33.16 -0.10 -40.28
C GLU A 172 32.24 -0.53 -41.45
N LEU A 173 30.97 -0.85 -41.17
CA LEU A 173 29.94 -1.18 -42.15
C LEU A 173 29.60 0.03 -43.04
N GLN A 174 29.34 1.21 -42.46
CA GLN A 174 29.07 2.45 -43.19
C GLN A 174 30.26 2.86 -44.09
N MET A 175 31.50 2.72 -43.59
CA MET A 175 32.69 2.94 -44.41
C MET A 175 32.84 1.89 -45.52
N SER A 176 32.33 0.67 -45.32
CA SER A 176 32.33 -0.39 -46.34
C SER A 176 31.24 -0.15 -47.41
N THR A 177 30.04 0.26 -47.03
CA THR A 177 28.96 0.58 -47.99
C THR A 177 29.27 1.82 -48.82
N VAL A 178 29.88 2.86 -48.22
CA VAL A 178 30.40 4.02 -48.96
C VAL A 178 31.50 3.60 -49.94
N LYS A 179 32.39 2.66 -49.57
CA LYS A 179 33.40 2.09 -50.48
C LYS A 179 32.79 1.23 -51.60
N LEU A 180 31.68 0.53 -51.33
CA LEU A 180 30.95 -0.23 -52.35
C LEU A 180 30.24 0.69 -53.36
N GLN A 181 29.71 1.84 -52.90
CA GLN A 181 29.08 2.84 -53.78
C GLN A 181 30.11 3.68 -54.56
N SER A 182 31.34 3.82 -54.08
CA SER A 182 32.41 4.56 -54.77
C SER A 182 33.33 3.69 -55.64
N HIS A 183 33.08 2.38 -55.76
CA HIS A 183 33.93 1.46 -56.52
C HIS A 183 33.13 0.49 -57.40
N GLY A 184 32.34 1.06 -58.31
CA GLY A 184 32.23 0.47 -59.64
C GLY A 184 33.64 0.34 -60.24
N ASP A 185 33.91 -0.75 -60.95
CA ASP A 185 35.21 -1.10 -61.54
C ASP A 185 36.42 -1.08 -60.58
N ASN A 186 36.65 -2.18 -59.88
CA ASN A 186 37.74 -3.09 -60.30
C ASN A 186 37.70 -4.47 -59.64
N LEU A 187 38.15 -5.47 -60.40
CA LEU A 187 38.20 -6.87 -59.99
C LEU A 187 39.43 -7.18 -59.11
N ALA A 188 39.29 -8.23 -58.29
CA ALA A 188 40.39 -9.08 -57.83
C ALA A 188 41.54 -8.47 -56.99
N SER A 189 41.34 -8.40 -55.67
CA SER A 189 42.27 -9.08 -54.73
C SER A 189 41.76 -9.13 -53.29
N ARG A 190 41.65 -10.35 -52.74
CA ARG A 190 42.48 -10.85 -51.62
C ARG A 190 41.77 -11.99 -50.87
N LYS A 191 41.97 -13.22 -51.34
CA LYS A 191 41.72 -14.43 -50.52
C LYS A 191 42.58 -14.35 -49.24
N LYS A 192 41.96 -14.57 -48.08
CA LYS A 192 42.58 -15.05 -46.84
C LYS A 192 41.65 -16.16 -46.34
N THR A 193 41.92 -17.43 -46.65
CA THR A 193 42.76 -18.33 -45.83
C THR A 193 42.26 -18.48 -44.39
N ASP A 194 41.01 -18.90 -44.22
CA ASP A 194 40.61 -19.63 -43.02
C ASP A 194 41.24 -21.03 -43.09
N ALA A 195 42.30 -21.22 -42.31
CA ALA A 195 42.87 -22.52 -42.00
C ALA A 195 42.66 -22.79 -40.50
N PRO A 196 42.33 -24.03 -40.09
CA PRO A 196 42.08 -24.33 -38.69
C PRO A 196 43.34 -24.08 -37.84
N MET A 197 43.25 -23.10 -36.96
CA MET A 197 44.35 -22.63 -36.12
C MET A 197 44.87 -23.75 -35.19
N SER A 198 46.10 -24.20 -35.43
CA SER A 198 46.73 -25.29 -34.65
C SER A 198 46.83 -24.95 -33.16
N PRO A 199 46.84 -25.95 -32.26
CA PRO A 199 46.91 -25.71 -30.81
C PRO A 199 48.16 -24.93 -30.40
N GLU A 200 49.27 -25.10 -31.10
CA GLU A 200 50.51 -24.35 -30.87
C GLU A 200 50.37 -22.85 -31.18
N MET A 201 49.67 -22.50 -32.27
CA MET A 201 49.41 -21.11 -32.62
C MET A 201 48.49 -20.43 -31.59
N LYS A 202 47.54 -21.17 -31.00
CA LYS A 202 46.73 -20.70 -29.87
C LYS A 202 47.55 -20.52 -28.60
N ALA A 203 48.40 -21.47 -28.24
CA ALA A 203 49.29 -21.37 -27.07
C ALA A 203 50.30 -20.21 -27.20
N LEU A 204 50.79 -19.92 -28.41
CA LEU A 204 51.64 -18.76 -28.68
C LEU A 204 50.84 -17.44 -28.61
N GLN A 205 49.61 -17.40 -29.12
CA GLN A 205 48.72 -16.25 -28.99
C GLN A 205 48.37 -15.96 -27.53
N GLU A 206 48.13 -17.00 -26.72
CA GLU A 206 47.88 -16.88 -25.28
C GLU A 206 49.11 -16.36 -24.55
N LYS A 207 50.30 -16.92 -24.79
CA LYS A 207 51.58 -16.42 -24.24
C LYS A 207 51.86 -14.97 -24.63
N LEU A 208 51.58 -14.58 -25.87
CA LEU A 208 51.67 -13.19 -26.34
C LEU A 208 50.69 -12.28 -25.57
N SER A 209 49.45 -12.73 -25.36
CA SER A 209 48.44 -11.98 -24.61
C SER A 209 48.83 -11.81 -23.14
N ALA A 210 49.37 -12.85 -22.49
CA ALA A 210 49.83 -12.81 -21.11
C ALA A 210 51.09 -11.91 -20.95
N ALA A 211 52.01 -11.94 -21.91
CA ALA A 211 53.14 -11.03 -21.95
C ALA A 211 52.70 -9.57 -22.12
N ASN A 212 51.75 -9.29 -23.02
CA ASN A 212 51.17 -7.95 -23.21
C ASN A 212 50.43 -7.43 -21.97
N LEU A 213 49.67 -8.30 -21.28
CA LEU A 213 49.05 -7.98 -20.00
C LEU A 213 50.11 -7.57 -18.96
N LYS A 214 51.16 -8.38 -18.83
CA LYS A 214 52.26 -8.13 -17.87
C LYS A 214 53.06 -6.86 -18.19
N VAL A 215 53.24 -6.52 -19.47
CA VAL A 215 53.81 -5.23 -19.90
C VAL A 215 52.90 -4.06 -19.53
N SER A 216 51.57 -4.22 -19.66
CA SER A 216 50.60 -3.21 -19.20
C SER A 216 50.62 -3.04 -17.69
N GLU A 217 50.69 -4.13 -16.92
CA GLU A 217 50.81 -4.10 -15.46
C GLU A 217 52.09 -3.39 -15.00
N TYR A 218 53.25 -3.73 -15.57
CA TYR A 218 54.51 -3.04 -15.25
C TYR A 218 54.49 -1.56 -15.65
N ARG A 219 53.87 -1.20 -16.79
CA ARG A 219 53.67 0.20 -17.17
C ARG A 219 52.82 0.96 -16.14
N ASN A 220 51.76 0.34 -15.62
CA ASN A 220 50.89 0.92 -14.61
C ASN A 220 51.62 1.06 -13.26
N GLN A 221 52.37 0.03 -12.82
CA GLN A 221 53.20 0.09 -11.61
C GLN A 221 54.29 1.18 -11.70
N LEU A 222 54.95 1.30 -12.85
CA LEU A 222 55.93 2.36 -13.10
C LEU A 222 55.30 3.77 -13.09
N GLN A 223 54.05 3.90 -13.56
CA GLN A 223 53.31 5.15 -13.48
C GLN A 223 52.90 5.48 -12.04
N ALA A 224 52.42 4.50 -11.27
CA ALA A 224 52.05 4.67 -9.86
C ALA A 224 53.25 5.10 -9.01
N THR A 225 54.34 4.34 -9.04
CA THR A 225 55.60 4.67 -8.33
C THR A 225 56.17 6.03 -8.74
N LYS A 226 56.05 6.43 -10.02
CA LYS A 226 56.43 7.78 -10.48
C LYS A 226 55.49 8.88 -9.98
N GLN A 227 54.21 8.59 -9.74
CA GLN A 227 53.27 9.53 -9.12
C GLN A 227 53.55 9.63 -7.61
N GLU A 228 53.75 8.52 -6.92
CA GLU A 228 54.17 8.46 -5.52
C GLU A 228 55.47 9.25 -5.29
N LEU A 229 56.50 9.05 -6.12
CA LEU A 229 57.76 9.80 -6.05
C LEU A 229 57.57 11.31 -6.24
N LYS A 230 56.63 11.73 -7.10
CA LYS A 230 56.27 13.16 -7.23
C LYS A 230 55.52 13.68 -6.00
N MET A 231 54.68 12.86 -5.38
CA MET A 231 53.94 13.23 -4.17
C MET A 231 54.87 13.29 -2.96
N THR A 232 55.80 12.35 -2.78
CA THR A 232 56.80 12.42 -1.72
C THR A 232 57.74 13.60 -1.92
N TYR A 233 58.17 13.90 -3.15
CA TYR A 233 58.94 15.12 -3.44
C TYR A 233 58.17 16.40 -3.06
N LYS A 234 56.87 16.49 -3.37
CA LYS A 234 56.01 17.60 -2.94
C LYS A 234 55.82 17.68 -1.43
N LEU A 235 55.66 16.55 -0.74
CA LEU A 235 55.54 16.52 0.72
C LEU A 235 56.84 17.01 1.38
N ILE A 236 57.98 16.55 0.90
CA ILE A 236 59.30 17.03 1.34
C ILE A 236 59.43 18.54 1.05
N ALA A 237 59.06 19.02 -0.13
CA ALA A 237 59.07 20.45 -0.44
C ALA A 237 58.13 21.27 0.48
N ASN A 238 56.98 20.73 0.90
CA ASN A 238 56.07 21.41 1.82
C ASN A 238 56.62 21.53 3.26
N GLU A 239 57.31 20.48 3.73
CA GLU A 239 58.02 20.46 5.02
C GLU A 239 59.29 21.32 4.99
N VAL A 240 59.91 21.42 3.81
CA VAL A 240 61.18 22.13 3.62
C VAL A 240 60.99 23.63 3.31
N GLY A 241 59.90 23.98 2.61
CA GLY A 241 59.70 25.28 1.97
C GLY A 241 59.96 25.19 0.46
N GLU A 242 59.13 25.89 -0.34
CA GLU A 242 59.15 25.79 -1.82
C GLU A 242 60.47 26.23 -2.47
N ASP A 243 61.28 27.03 -1.78
CA ASP A 243 62.49 27.67 -2.34
C ASP A 243 63.80 26.87 -2.16
N ILE A 244 63.76 25.66 -1.59
CA ILE A 244 64.97 24.91 -1.20
C ILE A 244 65.12 23.62 -2.00
N ASN A 245 66.23 23.52 -2.74
CA ASN A 245 66.59 22.34 -3.50
C ASN A 245 66.94 21.16 -2.57
N VAL A 246 66.21 20.05 -2.71
CA VAL A 246 66.42 18.79 -1.96
C VAL A 246 67.86 18.27 -2.09
N GLN A 247 68.53 18.49 -3.22
CA GLN A 247 69.94 18.14 -3.42
C GLN A 247 70.90 18.91 -2.48
N GLY A 248 70.54 20.14 -2.10
CA GLY A 248 71.33 20.98 -1.18
C GLY A 248 71.22 20.54 0.27
N LEU A 249 70.06 20.01 0.69
CA LEU A 249 69.89 19.44 2.04
C LEU A 249 70.82 18.25 2.28
N LEU A 250 70.98 17.38 1.28
CA LEU A 250 71.87 16.22 1.33
C LEU A 250 73.36 16.62 1.45
N SER A 251 73.70 17.84 1.03
CA SER A 251 75.07 18.35 1.02
C SER A 251 75.48 18.97 2.37
N THR A 252 74.52 19.34 3.24
CA THR A 252 74.78 20.00 4.53
C THR A 252 73.84 19.50 5.64
N PRO A 253 73.97 18.24 6.09
CA PRO A 253 73.10 17.67 7.11
C PRO A 253 73.28 18.39 8.47
N GLY A 254 72.20 19.03 8.95
CA GLY A 254 72.13 19.61 10.31
C GLY A 254 72.07 21.14 10.40
N SER A 255 72.39 21.89 9.33
CA SER A 255 72.24 23.36 9.35
C SER A 255 70.79 23.82 9.14
N TRP A 256 69.96 22.99 8.51
CA TRP A 256 68.61 23.32 8.11
C TRP A 256 67.56 22.89 9.15
N ARG A 257 66.54 23.73 9.37
CA ARG A 257 65.44 23.51 10.32
C ARG A 257 64.09 23.45 9.59
N GLY A 258 63.26 22.47 9.96
CA GLY A 258 61.93 22.24 9.39
C GLY A 258 61.04 23.47 9.37
N ARG A 259 60.17 23.62 8.35
CA ARG A 259 59.13 24.67 8.33
C ARG A 259 58.26 24.59 9.58
N ALA A 260 57.86 23.38 9.99
CA ALA A 260 57.14 23.14 11.24
C ALA A 260 57.93 23.63 12.49
N GLN A 261 59.24 23.38 12.53
CA GLN A 261 60.11 23.83 13.62
C GLN A 261 60.30 25.36 13.62
N GLN A 262 60.40 25.97 12.44
CA GLN A 262 60.49 27.42 12.26
C GLN A 262 59.17 28.10 12.68
N ILE A 263 58.02 27.52 12.33
CA ILE A 263 56.70 27.98 12.80
C ILE A 263 56.61 27.89 14.32
N LEU A 264 57.01 26.77 14.94
CA LEU A 264 57.00 26.64 16.41
C LEU A 264 57.91 27.68 17.10
N VAL A 265 59.11 27.94 16.57
CA VAL A 265 60.01 28.98 17.09
C VAL A 265 59.42 30.38 16.91
N LEU A 266 58.77 30.67 15.78
CA LEU A 266 58.09 31.93 15.53
C LEU A 266 56.85 32.12 16.43
N GLN A 267 56.04 31.08 16.62
CA GLN A 267 54.91 31.09 17.56
C GLN A 267 55.37 31.30 19.00
N GLY A 268 56.49 30.69 19.40
CA GLY A 268 57.12 30.94 20.69
C GLY A 268 57.52 32.41 20.86
N LYS A 269 58.22 32.97 19.86
CA LYS A 269 58.60 34.41 19.86
C LYS A 269 57.40 35.34 19.83
N VAL A 270 56.35 35.04 19.07
CA VAL A 270 55.11 35.83 19.05
C VAL A 270 54.46 35.82 20.44
N ARG A 271 54.31 34.66 21.07
CA ARG A 271 53.78 34.55 22.44
C ARG A 271 54.62 35.30 23.48
N GLU A 272 55.94 35.29 23.32
CA GLU A 272 56.86 36.06 24.16
C GLU A 272 56.69 37.57 23.95
N LEU A 273 56.61 38.03 22.69
CA LEU A 273 56.35 39.43 22.36
C LEU A 273 54.96 39.89 22.81
N GLU A 274 53.93 39.03 22.73
CA GLU A 274 52.60 39.29 23.27
C GLU A 274 52.60 39.41 24.79
N THR A 275 53.38 38.58 25.51
CA THR A 275 53.53 38.72 26.97
C THR A 275 54.37 39.94 27.35
N GLN A 276 55.38 40.33 26.56
CA GLN A 276 56.10 41.59 26.74
C GLN A 276 55.21 42.82 26.44
N LEU A 277 54.34 42.74 25.42
CA LEU A 277 53.37 43.78 25.09
C LEU A 277 52.29 43.92 26.16
N ASN A 278 51.75 42.81 26.67
CA ASN A 278 50.79 42.85 27.77
C ASN A 278 51.43 43.36 29.08
N ARG A 279 52.69 43.02 29.36
CA ARG A 279 53.45 43.59 30.49
C ARG A 279 53.71 45.09 30.35
N SER A 280 54.00 45.60 29.15
CA SER A 280 54.18 47.04 28.92
C SER A 280 52.85 47.79 28.90
N LYS A 281 51.79 47.21 28.33
CA LYS A 281 50.43 47.75 28.37
C LYS A 281 49.85 47.78 29.79
N SER A 282 50.17 46.79 30.62
CA SER A 282 49.86 46.81 32.06
C SER A 282 50.59 47.93 32.81
N ARG A 283 51.85 48.25 32.45
CA ARG A 283 52.58 49.39 33.04
C ARG A 283 52.07 50.76 32.59
N LEU A 284 51.44 50.84 31.41
CA LEU A 284 50.78 52.04 30.91
C LEU A 284 49.35 52.21 31.46
N SER A 285 48.80 51.20 32.15
CA SER A 285 47.45 51.26 32.73
C SER A 285 47.41 51.81 34.17
N ASP A 286 48.56 51.89 34.85
CA ASP A 286 48.69 52.44 36.22
C ASP A 286 49.19 53.90 36.22
N ASN A 287 49.46 54.49 35.05
CA ASN A 287 49.92 55.87 34.90
C ASN A 287 49.39 56.46 33.58
N ASP A 288 48.08 56.68 33.49
CA ASP A 288 47.59 57.79 32.66
C ASP A 288 46.26 58.36 33.15
N ALA A 289 46.36 59.52 33.79
CA ALA A 289 45.23 60.36 34.14
C ALA A 289 45.56 61.82 33.85
N ASN A 290 45.94 62.15 32.60
CA ASN A 290 45.56 63.41 31.96
C ASN A 290 45.88 63.45 30.44
N GLU A 291 45.25 64.40 29.72
CA GLU A 291 45.59 64.92 28.37
C GLU A 291 45.06 64.23 27.09
N GLU A 292 44.80 65.09 26.10
CA GLU A 292 43.96 64.91 24.90
C GLU A 292 44.47 63.97 23.79
N PRO A 293 43.56 63.45 22.93
CA PRO A 293 43.91 62.82 21.66
C PRO A 293 44.06 63.85 20.52
N LEU A 294 45.23 64.52 20.43
CA LEU A 294 45.52 65.40 19.28
C LEU A 294 45.84 64.63 18.00
N SER A 295 45.26 65.13 16.91
CA SER A 295 45.30 64.55 15.57
C SER A 295 46.64 64.69 14.85
N PHE A 296 47.24 63.58 14.42
CA PHE A 296 48.23 63.56 13.32
C PHE A 296 47.96 62.43 12.32
N ALA A 297 47.34 62.78 11.19
CA ALA A 297 46.99 61.85 10.13
C ALA A 297 48.15 61.67 9.12
N ASP A 298 48.79 60.51 9.17
CA ASP A 298 49.88 60.14 8.25
C ASP A 298 49.31 59.76 6.86
N SER A 299 49.26 60.75 5.96
CA SER A 299 48.43 60.74 4.74
C SER A 299 48.68 59.55 3.79
N ARG A 300 49.87 58.94 3.81
CA ARG A 300 50.18 57.74 3.00
C ARG A 300 49.64 56.43 3.58
N LYS A 301 49.46 56.32 4.91
CA LYS A 301 48.85 55.13 5.55
C LYS A 301 47.34 55.07 5.28
N SER A 302 46.68 56.22 5.20
CA SER A 302 45.25 56.35 4.89
C SER A 302 44.86 55.69 3.56
N SER A 303 45.67 55.83 2.50
CA SER A 303 45.36 55.25 1.17
C SER A 303 45.37 53.72 1.16
N VAL A 304 46.35 53.08 1.81
CA VAL A 304 46.43 51.61 1.92
C VAL A 304 45.34 51.09 2.85
N GLN A 305 45.08 51.79 3.95
CA GLN A 305 44.01 51.45 4.90
C GLN A 305 42.62 51.55 4.24
N ALA A 306 42.37 52.57 3.40
CA ALA A 306 41.14 52.70 2.62
C ALA A 306 40.97 51.56 1.59
N LYS A 307 42.03 51.17 0.87
CA LYS A 307 42.00 50.01 -0.05
C LYS A 307 41.69 48.71 0.69
N ASN A 308 42.30 48.50 1.86
CA ASN A 308 42.03 47.33 2.70
C ASN A 308 40.58 47.32 3.23
N GLN A 309 40.06 48.47 3.68
CA GLN A 309 38.66 48.59 4.10
C GLN A 309 37.68 48.29 2.96
N LEU A 310 37.97 48.73 1.72
CA LEU A 310 37.16 48.39 0.55
C LEU A 310 37.23 46.89 0.22
N ARG A 311 38.41 46.25 0.32
CA ARG A 311 38.54 44.80 0.10
C ARG A 311 37.81 43.99 1.16
N ILE A 312 37.84 44.40 2.43
CA ILE A 312 37.06 43.79 3.52
C ILE A 312 35.57 43.89 3.21
N ARG A 313 35.05 45.08 2.86
CA ARG A 313 33.65 45.26 2.46
C ARG A 313 33.25 44.43 1.23
N SER A 314 34.18 44.19 0.30
CA SER A 314 33.96 43.26 -0.83
C SER A 314 33.78 41.83 -0.35
N LEU A 315 34.72 41.33 0.47
CA LEU A 315 34.68 39.97 1.02
C LEU A 315 33.48 39.75 1.95
N GLU A 316 33.07 40.76 2.70
CA GLU A 316 31.83 40.74 3.51
C GLU A 316 30.58 40.64 2.64
N ARG A 317 30.54 41.32 1.49
CA ARG A 317 29.43 41.22 0.53
C ARG A 317 29.43 39.86 -0.17
N GLU A 318 30.58 39.43 -0.69
CA GLU A 318 30.77 38.10 -1.31
C GLU A 318 30.35 36.98 -0.34
N LYS A 319 30.69 37.10 0.95
CA LYS A 319 30.27 36.14 1.99
C LYS A 319 28.77 36.19 2.27
N LYS A 320 28.14 37.37 2.29
CA LYS A 320 26.68 37.51 2.43
C LYS A 320 25.94 36.91 1.24
N GLU A 321 26.35 37.25 0.02
CA GLU A 321 25.78 36.69 -1.22
C GLU A 321 25.95 35.16 -1.29
N ALA A 322 27.09 34.61 -0.84
CA ALA A 322 27.30 33.17 -0.77
C ALA A 322 26.39 32.49 0.27
N LEU A 323 26.19 33.11 1.45
CA LEU A 323 25.26 32.62 2.47
C LEU A 323 23.80 32.69 1.99
N GLU A 324 23.41 33.75 1.31
CA GLU A 324 22.07 33.91 0.73
C GLU A 324 21.82 32.89 -0.39
N LYS A 325 22.79 32.66 -1.29
CA LYS A 325 22.72 31.60 -2.30
C LYS A 325 22.59 30.21 -1.67
N LEU A 326 23.36 29.93 -0.61
CA LEU A 326 23.29 28.65 0.11
C LEU A 326 21.95 28.47 0.84
N MET A 327 21.42 29.53 1.45
CA MET A 327 20.10 29.53 2.09
C MET A 327 18.98 29.28 1.07
N ASN A 328 19.05 29.91 -0.10
CA ASN A 328 18.09 29.69 -1.18
C ASN A 328 18.18 28.26 -1.73
N GLN A 329 19.39 27.71 -1.92
CA GLN A 329 19.60 26.31 -2.30
C GLN A 329 19.05 25.34 -1.25
N HIS A 330 19.26 25.60 0.04
CA HIS A 330 18.71 24.79 1.12
C HIS A 330 17.17 24.83 1.12
N GLN A 331 16.56 26.01 0.93
CA GLN A 331 15.10 26.15 0.86
C GLN A 331 14.50 25.43 -0.35
N VAL A 332 15.15 25.45 -1.52
CA VAL A 332 14.73 24.69 -2.71
C VAL A 332 14.83 23.19 -2.43
N LEU A 333 15.97 22.71 -1.93
CA LEU A 333 16.18 21.30 -1.62
C LEU A 333 15.21 20.78 -0.54
N GLN A 334 14.84 21.62 0.43
CA GLN A 334 13.81 21.33 1.43
C GLN A 334 12.43 21.16 0.78
N LYS A 335 12.05 22.04 -0.15
CA LYS A 335 10.79 21.94 -0.91
C LYS A 335 10.78 20.66 -1.77
N ASP A 336 11.86 20.37 -2.48
CA ASP A 336 11.98 19.16 -3.30
C ASP A 336 11.87 17.89 -2.46
N HIS A 337 12.50 17.87 -1.28
CA HIS A 337 12.37 16.77 -0.32
C HIS A 337 10.92 16.61 0.19
N GLU A 338 10.21 17.71 0.49
CA GLU A 338 8.78 17.65 0.83
C GLU A 338 7.92 17.10 -0.30
N ASP A 339 8.19 17.48 -1.55
CA ASP A 339 7.41 17.03 -2.71
C ASP A 339 7.73 15.57 -3.11
N VAL A 340 8.98 15.13 -2.97
CA VAL A 340 9.35 13.71 -3.06
C VAL A 340 8.70 12.90 -1.95
N LYS A 341 8.64 13.41 -0.71
CA LYS A 341 7.95 12.76 0.41
C LYS A 341 6.44 12.61 0.12
N LYS A 342 5.76 13.66 -0.39
CA LYS A 342 4.36 13.58 -0.83
C LYS A 342 4.15 12.53 -1.93
N LYS A 343 5.03 12.48 -2.93
CA LYS A 343 4.99 11.46 -4.01
C LYS A 343 5.19 10.04 -3.46
N LEU A 344 6.11 9.85 -2.52
CA LEU A 344 6.35 8.58 -1.84
C LEU A 344 5.13 8.15 -1.02
N ASP A 345 4.55 9.03 -0.21
CA ASP A 345 3.40 8.70 0.63
C ASP A 345 2.13 8.44 -0.20
N GLY A 346 1.94 9.17 -1.30
CA GLY A 346 0.93 8.86 -2.32
C GLY A 346 1.16 7.50 -3.01
N SER A 347 2.41 7.13 -3.27
CA SER A 347 2.76 5.80 -3.78
C SER A 347 2.50 4.68 -2.76
N LYS A 348 2.82 4.90 -1.48
CA LYS A 348 2.49 3.97 -0.38
C LYS A 348 0.98 3.79 -0.23
N ALA A 349 0.21 4.88 -0.31
CA ALA A 349 -1.25 4.83 -0.25
C ALA A 349 -1.84 4.01 -1.40
N ARG A 350 -1.41 4.25 -2.65
CA ARG A 350 -1.82 3.44 -3.81
C ARG A 350 -1.44 1.97 -3.66
N ASN A 351 -0.20 1.67 -3.23
CA ASN A 351 0.22 0.29 -2.98
C ASN A 351 -0.60 -0.39 -1.89
N LYS A 352 -1.01 0.32 -0.84
CA LYS A 352 -1.88 -0.22 0.22
C LYS A 352 -3.27 -0.56 -0.32
N VAL A 353 -3.86 0.31 -1.15
CA VAL A 353 -5.16 0.09 -1.80
C VAL A 353 -5.10 -1.10 -2.78
N LEU A 354 -4.11 -1.12 -3.67
CA LEU A 354 -3.86 -2.25 -4.59
C LEU A 354 -3.62 -3.57 -3.81
N SER A 355 -2.93 -3.52 -2.67
CA SER A 355 -2.73 -4.70 -1.82
C SER A 355 -4.02 -5.19 -1.17
N SER A 356 -4.97 -4.31 -0.84
CA SER A 356 -6.31 -4.73 -0.40
C SER A 356 -7.15 -5.28 -1.55
N GLU A 357 -7.11 -4.68 -2.74
CA GLU A 357 -7.80 -5.18 -3.93
C GLU A 357 -7.31 -6.58 -4.32
N VAL A 358 -5.98 -6.82 -4.31
CA VAL A 358 -5.40 -8.14 -4.55
C VAL A 358 -5.83 -9.16 -3.48
N LYS A 359 -6.09 -8.75 -2.24
CA LYS A 359 -6.64 -9.64 -1.21
C LYS A 359 -8.10 -9.98 -1.48
N THR A 360 -8.94 -8.98 -1.75
CA THR A 360 -10.37 -9.23 -2.04
C THR A 360 -10.56 -10.05 -3.31
N LEU A 361 -9.73 -9.84 -4.35
CA LEU A 361 -9.73 -10.68 -5.56
C LEU A 361 -9.30 -12.12 -5.26
N LYS A 362 -8.31 -12.33 -4.38
CA LYS A 362 -7.91 -13.69 -3.95
C LYS A 362 -9.00 -14.37 -3.12
N GLU A 363 -9.67 -13.64 -2.24
CA GLU A 363 -10.83 -14.13 -1.49
C GLU A 363 -11.98 -14.52 -2.44
N GLN A 364 -12.30 -13.67 -3.42
CA GLN A 364 -13.29 -13.99 -4.47
C GLN A 364 -12.91 -15.25 -5.26
N ILE A 365 -11.66 -15.36 -5.73
CA ILE A 365 -11.16 -16.56 -6.42
C ILE A 365 -11.27 -17.80 -5.50
N SER A 366 -10.94 -17.69 -4.21
CA SER A 366 -11.12 -18.80 -3.26
C SER A 366 -12.58 -19.23 -3.19
N THR A 367 -13.54 -18.29 -3.06
CA THR A 367 -14.97 -18.65 -3.02
C THR A 367 -15.47 -19.28 -4.33
N LEU A 368 -14.89 -18.92 -5.48
CA LEU A 368 -15.21 -19.55 -6.76
C LEU A 368 -14.61 -20.97 -6.87
N LEU A 369 -13.38 -21.16 -6.41
CA LEU A 369 -12.75 -22.49 -6.32
C LEU A 369 -13.50 -23.40 -5.36
N ASP A 370 -13.97 -22.87 -4.23
CA ASP A 370 -14.78 -23.64 -3.28
C ASP A 370 -16.14 -24.01 -3.90
N LYS A 371 -16.81 -23.10 -4.63
CA LYS A 371 -18.01 -23.45 -5.41
C LYS A 371 -17.74 -24.57 -6.42
N GLY A 372 -16.65 -24.48 -7.19
CA GLY A 372 -16.24 -25.52 -8.13
C GLY A 372 -16.11 -26.91 -7.46
N LYS A 373 -15.56 -26.99 -6.25
CA LYS A 373 -15.52 -28.26 -5.49
C LYS A 373 -16.92 -28.78 -5.12
N HIS A 374 -17.85 -27.91 -4.74
CA HIS A 374 -19.24 -28.33 -4.45
C HIS A 374 -19.96 -28.79 -5.72
N ASP A 375 -19.66 -28.15 -6.87
CA ASP A 375 -20.17 -28.57 -8.18
C ASP A 375 -19.56 -29.93 -8.59
N ASP A 376 -18.27 -30.16 -8.37
CA ASP A 376 -17.59 -31.45 -8.57
C ASP A 376 -18.20 -32.55 -7.66
N GLU A 377 -18.40 -32.26 -6.36
CA GLU A 377 -19.06 -33.18 -5.41
C GLU A 377 -20.50 -33.53 -5.83
N LEU A 378 -21.24 -32.56 -6.38
CA LEU A 378 -22.58 -32.77 -6.93
C LEU A 378 -22.54 -33.65 -8.19
N VAL A 379 -21.58 -33.43 -9.09
CA VAL A 379 -21.37 -34.25 -10.28
C VAL A 379 -21.01 -35.69 -9.89
N ASP A 380 -20.09 -35.89 -8.94
CA ASP A 380 -19.73 -37.22 -8.44
C ASP A 380 -20.91 -37.94 -7.77
N ALA A 381 -21.75 -37.23 -7.03
CA ALA A 381 -22.98 -37.78 -6.46
C ALA A 381 -23.99 -38.22 -7.54
N LEU A 382 -24.21 -37.38 -8.57
CA LEU A 382 -25.10 -37.71 -9.69
C LEU A 382 -24.56 -38.87 -10.55
N LEU A 383 -23.25 -38.90 -10.83
CA LEU A 383 -22.60 -40.02 -11.52
C LEU A 383 -22.70 -41.32 -10.72
N SER A 384 -22.59 -41.24 -9.38
CA SER A 384 -22.77 -42.39 -8.50
C SER A 384 -24.20 -42.93 -8.55
N GLN A 385 -25.21 -42.06 -8.51
CA GLN A 385 -26.62 -42.44 -8.66
C GLN A 385 -26.92 -43.04 -10.05
N GLN A 386 -26.37 -42.44 -11.12
CA GLN A 386 -26.51 -42.96 -12.48
C GLN A 386 -25.91 -44.37 -12.60
N LYS A 387 -24.74 -44.59 -12.00
CA LYS A 387 -24.07 -45.90 -11.96
C LYS A 387 -24.85 -46.93 -11.16
N GLU A 388 -25.41 -46.56 -10.01
CA GLU A 388 -26.29 -47.44 -9.22
C GLU A 388 -27.54 -47.83 -10.01
N MET A 389 -28.20 -46.86 -10.65
CA MET A 389 -29.36 -47.11 -11.51
C MET A 389 -29.01 -48.00 -12.72
N GLN A 390 -27.84 -47.82 -13.33
CA GLN A 390 -27.35 -48.70 -14.40
C GLN A 390 -27.09 -50.14 -13.92
N ILE A 391 -26.59 -50.32 -12.69
CA ILE A 391 -26.43 -51.63 -12.05
C ILE A 391 -27.80 -52.28 -11.79
N ILE A 392 -28.78 -51.52 -11.30
CA ILE A 392 -30.15 -52.01 -11.08
C ILE A 392 -30.78 -52.45 -12.41
N LEU A 393 -30.70 -51.64 -13.46
CA LEU A 393 -31.20 -52.00 -14.80
C LEU A 393 -30.53 -53.26 -15.36
N LYS A 394 -29.21 -53.41 -15.19
CA LYS A 394 -28.48 -54.61 -15.60
C LYS A 394 -28.92 -55.85 -14.82
N ASN A 395 -29.14 -55.72 -13.52
CA ASN A 395 -29.64 -56.81 -12.67
C ASN A 395 -31.07 -57.20 -13.02
N LEU A 396 -31.96 -56.24 -13.31
CA LEU A 396 -33.32 -56.48 -13.76
C LEU A 396 -33.35 -57.18 -15.12
N SER A 397 -32.57 -56.70 -16.10
CA SER A 397 -32.43 -57.35 -17.40
C SER A 397 -31.93 -58.79 -17.29
N GLN A 398 -30.93 -59.05 -16.44
CA GLN A 398 -30.45 -60.41 -16.20
C GLN A 398 -31.45 -61.28 -15.43
N GLN A 399 -32.31 -60.69 -14.58
CA GLN A 399 -33.39 -61.41 -13.92
C GLN A 399 -34.52 -61.75 -14.89
N GLU A 400 -34.84 -60.86 -15.82
CA GLU A 400 -35.81 -61.09 -16.88
C GLU A 400 -35.34 -62.21 -17.83
N GLU A 401 -34.06 -62.21 -18.23
CA GLU A 401 -33.45 -63.30 -19.01
C GLU A 401 -33.58 -64.66 -18.31
N ARG A 402 -33.27 -64.73 -17.00
CA ARG A 402 -33.49 -65.95 -16.19
C ARG A 402 -34.96 -66.35 -16.08
N ASN A 403 -35.87 -65.38 -15.94
CA ASN A 403 -37.31 -65.65 -15.89
C ASN A 403 -37.82 -66.22 -17.23
N VAL A 404 -37.36 -65.68 -18.36
CA VAL A 404 -37.66 -66.18 -19.70
C VAL A 404 -37.10 -67.59 -19.90
N GLU A 405 -35.87 -67.87 -19.47
CA GLU A 405 -35.30 -69.22 -19.53
C GLU A 405 -36.07 -70.22 -18.64
N CYS A 406 -36.47 -69.80 -17.45
CA CYS A 406 -37.33 -70.58 -16.54
C CYS A 406 -38.72 -70.86 -17.15
N HIS A 407 -39.38 -69.87 -17.74
CA HIS A 407 -40.64 -70.06 -18.45
C HIS A 407 -40.49 -70.91 -19.71
N GLN A 408 -39.38 -70.80 -20.44
CA GLN A 408 -39.13 -71.61 -21.64
C GLN A 408 -38.85 -73.08 -21.27
N THR A 409 -38.12 -73.34 -20.18
CA THR A 409 -37.89 -74.70 -19.67
C THR A 409 -39.17 -75.32 -19.11
N LEU A 410 -39.96 -74.57 -18.34
CA LEU A 410 -41.28 -75.00 -17.88
C LEU A 410 -42.23 -75.28 -19.06
N GLY A 411 -42.25 -74.41 -20.08
CA GLY A 411 -43.05 -74.59 -21.29
C GLY A 411 -42.65 -75.84 -22.10
N LYS A 412 -41.34 -76.12 -22.21
CA LYS A 412 -40.83 -77.39 -22.79
C LYS A 412 -41.33 -78.60 -22.00
N GLN A 413 -41.25 -78.55 -20.67
CA GLN A 413 -41.71 -79.63 -19.79
C GLN A 413 -43.23 -79.86 -19.90
N LEU A 414 -44.01 -78.78 -19.95
CA LEU A 414 -45.47 -78.83 -20.06
C LEU A 414 -45.90 -79.36 -21.44
N ASN A 415 -45.19 -79.01 -22.52
CA ASN A 415 -45.40 -79.59 -23.85
C ASN A 415 -45.11 -81.11 -23.89
N VAL A 416 -44.02 -81.57 -23.24
CA VAL A 416 -43.75 -83.01 -23.09
C VAL A 416 -44.87 -83.73 -22.34
N GLU A 417 -45.44 -83.11 -21.30
CA GLU A 417 -46.57 -83.70 -20.57
C GLU A 417 -47.87 -83.72 -21.39
N VAL A 418 -48.15 -82.65 -22.14
CA VAL A 418 -49.27 -82.59 -23.10
C VAL A 418 -49.12 -83.67 -24.18
N GLN A 419 -47.91 -83.94 -24.68
CA GLN A 419 -47.67 -85.02 -25.64
C GLN A 419 -47.94 -86.41 -25.04
N LYS A 420 -47.56 -86.66 -23.78
CA LYS A 420 -47.93 -87.90 -23.08
C LYS A 420 -49.45 -88.03 -22.91
N GLN A 421 -50.11 -86.95 -22.47
CA GLN A 421 -51.57 -86.94 -22.30
C GLN A 421 -52.28 -87.15 -23.65
N SER A 422 -51.79 -86.54 -24.73
CA SER A 422 -52.32 -86.76 -26.08
C SER A 422 -52.17 -88.22 -26.53
N CYS A 423 -51.01 -88.84 -26.28
CA CYS A 423 -50.79 -90.26 -26.57
C CYS A 423 -51.74 -91.17 -25.74
N LEU A 424 -51.95 -90.85 -24.47
CA LEU A 424 -52.91 -91.56 -23.62
C LEU A 424 -54.36 -91.37 -24.10
N ILE A 425 -54.73 -90.17 -24.54
CA ILE A 425 -56.05 -89.88 -25.15
C ILE A 425 -56.21 -90.66 -26.46
N GLU A 426 -55.18 -90.76 -27.29
CA GLU A 426 -55.18 -91.58 -28.51
C GLU A 426 -55.44 -93.06 -28.19
N GLN A 427 -54.74 -93.61 -27.18
CA GLN A 427 -54.94 -94.99 -26.70
C GLN A 427 -56.34 -95.21 -26.14
N LEU A 428 -56.87 -94.26 -25.36
CA LEU A 428 -58.24 -94.33 -24.83
C LEU A 428 -59.29 -94.23 -25.95
N LYS A 429 -59.10 -93.36 -26.94
CA LYS A 429 -59.95 -93.26 -28.14
C LYS A 429 -59.96 -94.57 -28.92
N GLN A 430 -58.80 -95.18 -29.16
CA GLN A 430 -58.73 -96.50 -29.81
C GLN A 430 -59.51 -97.55 -29.00
N MET A 431 -59.30 -97.60 -27.69
CA MET A 431 -59.97 -98.56 -26.81
C MET A 431 -61.50 -98.31 -26.70
N VAL A 432 -61.96 -97.07 -26.89
CA VAL A 432 -63.38 -96.73 -27.03
C VAL A 432 -63.90 -97.16 -28.40
N ALA A 433 -63.19 -96.91 -29.50
CA ALA A 433 -63.59 -97.35 -30.83
C ALA A 433 -63.68 -98.89 -30.92
N ASP A 434 -62.71 -99.62 -30.34
CA ASP A 434 -62.74 -101.08 -30.23
C ASP A 434 -63.97 -101.56 -29.44
N ARG A 435 -64.31 -100.88 -28.34
CA ARG A 435 -65.54 -101.16 -27.57
C ARG A 435 -66.81 -100.80 -28.33
N GLU A 436 -66.85 -99.71 -29.08
CA GLU A 436 -67.99 -99.35 -29.93
C GLU A 436 -68.23 -100.39 -31.02
N VAL A 437 -67.15 -100.95 -31.60
CA VAL A 437 -67.25 -102.06 -32.55
C VAL A 437 -67.81 -103.31 -31.87
N GLN A 438 -67.33 -103.65 -30.66
CA GLN A 438 -67.89 -104.77 -29.88
C GLN A 438 -69.35 -104.53 -29.49
N VAL A 439 -69.73 -103.31 -29.10
CA VAL A 439 -71.11 -102.94 -28.81
C VAL A 439 -71.97 -103.08 -30.07
N LYS A 440 -71.55 -102.56 -31.22
CA LYS A 440 -72.27 -102.74 -32.51
C LYS A 440 -72.43 -104.22 -32.89
N GLN A 441 -71.41 -105.06 -32.64
CA GLN A 441 -71.52 -106.51 -32.84
C GLN A 441 -72.53 -107.17 -31.89
N LEU A 442 -72.54 -106.79 -30.61
CA LEU A 442 -73.50 -107.28 -29.61
C LEU A 442 -74.91 -106.77 -29.89
N GLU A 443 -75.07 -105.51 -30.30
CA GLU A 443 -76.34 -104.92 -30.74
C GLU A 443 -76.90 -105.64 -31.97
N GLU A 444 -76.04 -105.99 -32.94
CA GLU A 444 -76.43 -106.79 -34.11
C GLU A 444 -76.86 -108.22 -33.71
N ILE A 445 -76.14 -108.87 -32.79
CA ILE A 445 -76.55 -110.17 -32.23
C ILE A 445 -77.89 -110.05 -31.48
N VAL A 446 -78.08 -109.00 -30.67
CA VAL A 446 -79.35 -108.73 -29.97
C VAL A 446 -80.48 -108.44 -30.96
N ARG A 447 -80.20 -107.74 -32.07
CA ARG A 447 -81.16 -107.47 -33.15
C ARG A 447 -81.57 -108.77 -33.84
N GLN A 448 -80.62 -109.65 -34.13
CA GLN A 448 -80.89 -110.99 -34.68
C GLN A 448 -81.69 -111.86 -33.70
N LEU A 449 -81.33 -111.88 -32.41
CA LEU A 449 -82.06 -112.60 -31.36
C LEU A 449 -83.48 -112.05 -31.17
N LYS A 450 -83.69 -110.73 -31.21
CA LYS A 450 -85.04 -110.12 -31.18
C LYS A 450 -85.86 -110.53 -32.41
N LEU A 451 -85.25 -110.55 -33.60
CA LEU A 451 -85.91 -111.00 -34.83
C LEU A 451 -86.29 -112.48 -34.76
N GLN A 452 -85.46 -113.31 -34.14
CA GLN A 452 -85.71 -114.73 -33.90
C GLN A 452 -86.79 -114.96 -32.83
N GLN A 453 -86.82 -114.15 -31.77
CA GLN A 453 -87.86 -114.16 -30.74
C GLN A 453 -89.22 -113.72 -31.31
N GLN A 454 -89.22 -112.75 -32.23
CA GLN A 454 -90.41 -112.30 -32.97
C GLN A 454 -90.95 -113.36 -33.94
N GLN A 455 -90.14 -114.37 -34.33
CA GLN A 455 -90.59 -115.54 -35.09
C GLN A 455 -91.11 -116.69 -34.21
N GLN A 456 -90.96 -116.64 -32.88
CA GLN A 456 -91.24 -117.77 -31.97
C GLN A 456 -92.39 -117.56 -30.98
N GLN A 457 -93.11 -116.43 -31.00
CA GLN A 457 -94.26 -116.22 -30.11
C GLN A 457 -95.53 -115.81 -30.87
N HIS A 458 -96.51 -116.71 -30.88
CA HIS A 458 -97.87 -116.44 -31.35
C HIS A 458 -98.92 -117.05 -30.40
N SER A 459 -99.07 -116.45 -29.22
CA SER A 459 -100.21 -116.65 -28.31
C SER A 459 -100.29 -115.47 -27.32
N GLN A 460 -101.45 -114.81 -27.26
CA GLN A 460 -101.74 -113.59 -26.48
C GLN A 460 -102.06 -113.88 -24.98
N PRO A 461 -102.51 -112.93 -24.11
CA PRO A 461 -102.69 -111.46 -24.25
C PRO A 461 -102.23 -110.59 -23.04
N GLU A 462 -102.38 -109.25 -23.15
CA GLU A 462 -102.29 -108.20 -22.10
C GLU A 462 -100.90 -108.05 -21.39
N GLU A 463 -100.50 -106.92 -20.79
CA GLU A 463 -101.17 -105.67 -20.41
C GLU A 463 -100.14 -104.50 -20.33
N SER A 464 -100.61 -103.25 -20.44
CA SER A 464 -99.99 -102.02 -19.92
C SER A 464 -98.66 -101.49 -20.51
N GLY A 465 -98.69 -100.24 -21.01
CA GLY A 465 -97.48 -99.47 -21.39
C GLY A 465 -97.65 -98.65 -22.67
N SER A 466 -98.45 -97.59 -22.65
CA SER A 466 -98.59 -96.70 -23.81
C SER A 466 -97.32 -95.88 -24.03
N ASP A 467 -96.61 -96.16 -25.12
CA ASP A 467 -95.68 -95.22 -25.75
C ASP A 467 -96.38 -93.91 -26.16
N SER A 468 -95.64 -92.80 -26.18
CA SER A 468 -95.36 -91.97 -27.38
C SER A 468 -94.61 -90.68 -26.95
N VAL A 469 -93.31 -90.56 -27.25
CA VAL A 469 -92.73 -90.02 -28.50
C VAL A 469 -92.87 -88.50 -28.65
N SER A 470 -91.75 -87.78 -28.47
CA SER A 470 -91.15 -86.82 -29.43
C SER A 470 -89.86 -86.27 -28.77
N THR A 471 -88.62 -86.47 -29.24
CA THR A 471 -87.96 -86.23 -30.55
C THR A 471 -87.70 -84.76 -30.89
N LEU A 472 -86.44 -84.46 -31.28
CA LEU A 472 -85.93 -83.23 -31.91
C LEU A 472 -85.89 -81.99 -30.99
N SER A 473 -84.97 -81.03 -31.11
CA SER A 473 -83.79 -80.84 -31.98
C SER A 473 -82.83 -79.81 -31.31
N THR A 474 -81.49 -79.92 -31.42
CA THR A 474 -80.61 -79.32 -32.46
C THR A 474 -80.41 -77.79 -32.33
N GLU A 475 -79.13 -77.37 -32.22
CA GLU A 475 -78.60 -75.99 -32.40
C GLU A 475 -79.07 -74.91 -31.38
N SER A 476 -78.34 -73.82 -31.08
CA SER A 476 -77.05 -73.29 -31.59
C SER A 476 -76.29 -72.49 -30.50
N LEU A 477 -75.18 -71.85 -30.94
CA LEU A 477 -74.39 -70.75 -30.36
C LEU A 477 -75.26 -69.66 -29.65
N GLU A 478 -74.76 -68.79 -28.76
CA GLU A 478 -73.54 -67.95 -28.85
C GLU A 478 -72.90 -67.61 -27.47
N GLU A 479 -71.68 -67.07 -27.51
CA GLU A 479 -70.98 -66.45 -26.38
C GLU A 479 -71.55 -65.06 -26.05
N GLU A 480 -71.63 -64.68 -24.76
CA GLU A 480 -70.98 -63.42 -24.32
C GLU A 480 -70.85 -63.27 -22.78
N ASN A 481 -69.65 -62.87 -22.39
CA ASN A 481 -69.19 -62.06 -21.23
C ASN A 481 -69.87 -62.06 -19.82
N CYS A 482 -68.95 -62.04 -18.85
CA CYS A 482 -69.07 -61.79 -17.39
C CYS A 482 -69.46 -60.30 -17.07
N PRO A 483 -69.39 -59.78 -15.81
CA PRO A 483 -69.12 -60.41 -14.49
C PRO A 483 -70.03 -59.96 -13.31
N PHE A 484 -69.99 -60.65 -12.17
CA PHE A 484 -69.57 -60.08 -10.86
C PHE A 484 -69.54 -61.13 -9.73
N ALA A 485 -68.51 -61.10 -8.89
CA ALA A 485 -68.37 -62.00 -7.75
C ALA A 485 -68.89 -61.39 -6.41
N SER A 486 -69.58 -62.24 -5.66
CA SER A 486 -70.21 -61.98 -4.34
C SER A 486 -69.27 -61.50 -3.22
N LYS A 487 -69.81 -60.69 -2.28
CA LYS A 487 -69.75 -60.78 -0.77
C LYS A 487 -68.34 -60.91 -0.12
N ARG A 488 -67.99 -60.46 1.11
CA ARG A 488 -68.61 -59.88 2.33
C ARG A 488 -67.42 -59.54 3.28
N GLU A 489 -67.48 -58.78 4.39
CA GLU A 489 -68.43 -57.84 5.03
C GLU A 489 -67.60 -56.99 6.04
N ASP A 490 -68.13 -55.88 6.58
CA ASP A 490 -67.43 -55.04 7.57
C ASP A 490 -67.36 -55.66 8.98
N TYR A 491 -66.38 -55.23 9.82
CA TYR A 491 -66.61 -54.58 11.13
C TYR A 491 -65.29 -54.22 11.86
N MET A 492 -65.39 -53.36 12.88
CA MET A 492 -64.31 -52.58 13.51
C MET A 492 -63.36 -53.36 14.44
N GLY A 493 -62.13 -52.86 14.65
CA GLY A 493 -61.20 -53.42 15.66
C GLY A 493 -59.96 -52.55 15.96
N SER A 494 -59.95 -51.96 17.16
CA SER A 494 -58.96 -51.01 17.70
C SER A 494 -57.50 -51.51 17.88
N ASN A 495 -56.57 -50.53 17.91
CA ASN A 495 -55.30 -50.48 18.68
C ASN A 495 -53.97 -51.10 18.18
N ASN A 496 -52.93 -50.27 18.39
CA ASN A 496 -51.53 -50.56 18.77
C ASN A 496 -50.48 -51.02 17.73
N PHE A 497 -49.72 -50.03 17.26
CA PHE A 497 -48.26 -49.89 17.49
C PHE A 497 -47.36 -51.13 17.25
N ALA A 498 -46.74 -51.18 16.06
CA ALA A 498 -45.49 -51.90 15.84
C ALA A 498 -44.50 -51.03 15.05
N ARG A 499 -43.31 -50.79 15.63
CA ARG A 499 -42.20 -50.14 14.93
C ARG A 499 -41.69 -51.04 13.81
N THR A 500 -41.46 -50.50 12.62
CA THR A 500 -40.42 -51.00 11.71
C THR A 500 -39.58 -49.83 11.21
N VAL A 501 -38.28 -50.09 11.03
CA VAL A 501 -37.24 -49.08 10.85
C VAL A 501 -36.91 -48.97 9.36
N SER A 502 -37.08 -47.79 8.77
CA SER A 502 -36.49 -47.50 7.46
C SER A 502 -35.11 -46.87 7.62
N LYS A 503 -34.13 -47.36 6.87
CA LYS A 503 -32.70 -47.15 7.11
C LYS A 503 -32.08 -46.15 6.12
N MET A 504 -32.61 -44.93 6.07
CA MET A 504 -31.89 -43.77 5.55
C MET A 504 -32.46 -42.49 6.19
N GLY A 505 -31.61 -41.72 6.86
CA GLY A 505 -32.06 -40.64 7.74
C GLY A 505 -32.24 -39.32 7.01
N HIS A 506 -33.49 -38.96 6.69
CA HIS A 506 -33.88 -37.58 6.37
C HIS A 506 -35.21 -37.24 7.04
N THR A 507 -35.23 -36.13 7.78
CA THR A 507 -36.46 -35.47 8.22
C THR A 507 -36.99 -34.61 7.06
N LEU A 508 -38.19 -34.92 6.57
CA LEU A 508 -38.96 -33.96 5.78
C LEU A 508 -39.33 -32.79 6.69
N VAL A 509 -38.85 -31.60 6.34
CA VAL A 509 -39.20 -30.34 7.00
C VAL A 509 -40.36 -29.72 6.24
N ASP A 510 -41.55 -29.73 6.83
CA ASP A 510 -42.68 -28.98 6.31
C ASP A 510 -42.36 -27.48 6.36
N SER A 511 -42.32 -26.85 5.18
CA SER A 511 -41.97 -25.44 5.05
C SER A 511 -43.17 -24.55 5.37
N ALA A 512 -43.05 -23.73 6.42
CA ALA A 512 -44.07 -22.78 6.81
C ALA A 512 -44.16 -21.61 5.81
N ALA A 513 -45.24 -21.57 5.02
CA ALA A 513 -45.67 -20.38 4.30
C ALA A 513 -47.21 -20.30 4.29
N THR A 514 -47.74 -19.10 4.47
CA THR A 514 -49.17 -18.74 4.58
C THR A 514 -49.89 -19.24 5.85
N LEU A 515 -50.15 -18.31 6.77
CA LEU A 515 -51.39 -18.28 7.57
C LEU A 515 -51.64 -16.83 8.03
N PHE A 516 -52.85 -16.32 7.74
CA PHE A 516 -53.30 -15.00 8.19
C PHE A 516 -53.70 -15.05 9.69
N PRO A 517 -53.64 -13.92 10.42
CA PRO A 517 -54.04 -13.89 11.83
C PRO A 517 -55.57 -13.89 11.97
N SER A 518 -56.10 -14.82 12.76
CA SER A 518 -57.48 -14.81 13.24
C SER A 518 -57.52 -14.77 14.77
N VAL A 519 -58.44 -13.97 15.29
CA VAL A 519 -58.56 -13.56 16.71
C VAL A 519 -58.94 -14.75 17.62
N PRO A 520 -58.40 -14.87 18.85
CA PRO A 520 -58.80 -15.91 19.80
C PRO A 520 -60.09 -15.55 20.55
N SER A 521 -60.91 -16.56 20.86
CA SER A 521 -62.01 -16.49 21.84
C SER A 521 -61.76 -17.50 22.97
N PRO A 522 -62.04 -17.18 24.25
CA PRO A 522 -61.43 -17.89 25.37
C PRO A 522 -62.31 -19.01 25.97
N GLY A 523 -61.67 -20.06 26.48
CA GLY A 523 -62.19 -20.79 27.66
C GLY A 523 -62.18 -22.32 27.62
N ARG A 524 -61.08 -22.94 28.07
CA ARG A 524 -61.13 -23.80 29.28
C ARG A 524 -59.74 -24.06 29.84
N ALA A 525 -59.63 -24.05 31.16
CA ALA A 525 -58.41 -24.42 31.85
C ALA A 525 -58.22 -25.94 31.84
N SER A 526 -56.99 -26.38 31.57
CA SER A 526 -56.47 -27.71 31.87
C SER A 526 -54.95 -27.55 32.07
N GLU A 527 -54.35 -28.43 32.84
CA GLU A 527 -53.01 -28.27 33.41
C GLU A 527 -51.90 -28.05 32.36
N PRO A 528 -50.81 -27.33 32.70
CA PRO A 528 -49.81 -26.95 31.71
C PRO A 528 -48.95 -28.16 31.32
N ASN A 529 -49.33 -28.81 30.22
CA ASN A 529 -48.53 -29.85 29.55
C ASN A 529 -47.04 -29.46 29.52
N GLU A 530 -46.15 -30.36 29.96
CA GLU A 530 -44.69 -30.09 29.97
C GLU A 530 -44.16 -29.72 28.58
N LEU A 531 -44.76 -30.25 27.52
CA LEU A 531 -44.52 -29.86 26.13
C LEU A 531 -44.77 -28.36 25.86
N ASN A 532 -45.81 -27.78 26.44
CA ASN A 532 -46.14 -26.37 26.31
C ASN A 532 -45.13 -25.49 27.09
N ILE A 533 -44.75 -25.92 28.30
CA ILE A 533 -43.67 -25.28 29.08
C ILE A 533 -42.32 -25.37 28.34
N GLY A 534 -42.02 -26.50 27.69
CA GLY A 534 -40.83 -26.68 26.85
C GLY A 534 -40.82 -25.75 25.64
N THR A 535 -41.97 -25.64 24.95
CA THR A 535 -42.14 -24.73 23.80
C THR A 535 -41.99 -23.26 24.23
N LEU A 536 -42.63 -22.86 25.34
CA LEU A 536 -42.47 -21.53 25.95
C LEU A 536 -41.02 -21.24 26.34
N LYS A 537 -40.31 -22.20 26.95
CA LYS A 537 -38.87 -22.06 27.26
C LYS A 537 -38.03 -21.88 26.00
N MET A 538 -38.31 -22.62 24.93
CA MET A 538 -37.60 -22.52 23.66
C MET A 538 -37.83 -21.16 22.98
N GLN A 539 -39.09 -20.69 22.95
CA GLN A 539 -39.42 -19.33 22.49
C GLN A 539 -38.74 -18.25 23.35
N ILE A 540 -38.70 -18.41 24.69
CA ILE A 540 -37.97 -17.48 25.57
C ILE A 540 -36.47 -17.46 25.24
N THR A 541 -35.85 -18.61 24.94
CA THR A 541 -34.45 -18.64 24.52
C THR A 541 -34.23 -18.01 23.14
N GLU A 542 -35.15 -18.19 22.20
CA GLU A 542 -35.12 -17.58 20.87
C GLU A 542 -35.29 -16.05 20.93
N TYR A 543 -36.28 -15.54 21.68
CA TYR A 543 -36.39 -14.11 21.93
C TYR A 543 -35.17 -13.55 22.65
N LYS A 544 -34.53 -14.32 23.55
CA LYS A 544 -33.31 -13.89 24.24
C LYS A 544 -32.11 -13.81 23.29
N THR A 545 -31.91 -14.77 22.39
CA THR A 545 -30.82 -14.70 21.39
C THR A 545 -31.09 -13.61 20.35
N LEU A 546 -32.34 -13.39 19.94
CA LEU A 546 -32.73 -12.27 19.08
C LEU A 546 -32.46 -10.91 19.74
N CYS A 547 -32.80 -10.74 21.02
CA CYS A 547 -32.48 -9.52 21.78
C CYS A 547 -30.96 -9.31 21.90
N GLN A 548 -30.17 -10.36 22.13
CA GLN A 548 -28.71 -10.27 22.17
C GLN A 548 -28.10 -9.92 20.80
N ALA A 549 -28.63 -10.48 19.70
CA ALA A 549 -28.21 -10.10 18.36
C ALA A 549 -28.55 -8.63 18.05
N ALA A 550 -29.74 -8.17 18.46
CA ALA A 550 -30.14 -6.77 18.35
C ALA A 550 -29.32 -5.83 19.25
N GLU A 551 -28.85 -6.28 20.42
CA GLU A 551 -27.91 -5.56 21.27
C GLU A 551 -26.56 -5.36 20.55
N VAL A 552 -25.98 -6.43 20.01
CA VAL A 552 -24.70 -6.35 19.28
C VAL A 552 -24.79 -5.46 18.05
N GLU A 553 -25.87 -5.54 17.26
CA GLU A 553 -26.03 -4.67 16.09
C GLU A 553 -26.30 -3.21 16.49
N ARG A 554 -27.00 -2.95 17.61
CA ARG A 554 -27.14 -1.59 18.16
C ARG A 554 -25.79 -1.01 18.55
N ASP A 555 -24.96 -1.79 19.23
CA ASP A 555 -23.64 -1.33 19.69
C ASP A 555 -22.72 -1.05 18.50
N ARG A 556 -22.74 -1.92 17.48
CA ARG A 556 -22.07 -1.70 16.18
C ARG A 556 -22.56 -0.44 15.46
N LEU A 557 -23.86 -0.16 15.48
CA LEU A 557 -24.43 1.07 14.91
C LEU A 557 -23.99 2.31 15.70
N ILE A 558 -23.89 2.23 17.04
CA ILE A 558 -23.36 3.30 17.89
C ILE A 558 -21.87 3.57 17.56
N GLU A 559 -21.06 2.54 17.35
CA GLU A 559 -19.67 2.71 16.89
C GLU A 559 -19.59 3.36 15.51
N LEU A 560 -20.45 2.95 14.57
CA LEU A 560 -20.52 3.55 13.23
C LEU A 560 -20.92 5.04 13.30
N VAL A 561 -21.92 5.38 14.10
CA VAL A 561 -22.33 6.78 14.35
C VAL A 561 -21.18 7.57 14.99
N SER A 562 -20.44 6.99 15.94
CA SER A 562 -19.26 7.63 16.57
C SER A 562 -18.13 7.88 15.54
N MET A 563 -17.87 6.93 14.63
CA MET A 563 -16.90 7.11 13.54
C MET A 563 -17.35 8.16 12.53
N LEU A 564 -18.65 8.22 12.20
CA LEU A 564 -19.21 9.24 11.31
C LEU A 564 -19.15 10.63 11.95
N GLN A 565 -19.50 10.75 13.24
CA GLN A 565 -19.42 12.01 13.99
C GLN A 565 -17.98 12.54 13.99
N LYS A 566 -16.99 11.71 14.34
CA LYS A 566 -15.56 12.11 14.29
C LYS A 566 -15.14 12.58 12.90
N ARG A 567 -15.58 11.90 11.83
CA ARG A 567 -15.29 12.31 10.45
C ARG A 567 -15.94 13.65 10.10
N VAL A 568 -17.16 13.91 10.59
CA VAL A 568 -17.84 15.19 10.44
C VAL A 568 -17.10 16.29 11.21
N ASP A 569 -16.70 16.06 12.46
CA ASP A 569 -15.95 17.03 13.27
C ASP A 569 -14.58 17.36 12.66
N GLU A 570 -13.86 16.37 12.14
CA GLU A 570 -12.65 16.57 11.35
C GLU A 570 -12.90 17.39 10.07
N SER A 571 -14.02 17.16 9.39
CA SER A 571 -14.39 17.90 8.18
C SER A 571 -14.74 19.35 8.51
N ILE A 572 -15.50 19.59 9.58
CA ILE A 572 -15.80 20.93 10.11
C ILE A 572 -14.51 21.67 10.46
N THR A 573 -13.57 21.00 11.13
CA THR A 573 -12.25 21.58 11.47
C THR A 573 -11.47 21.98 10.22
N LYS A 574 -11.40 21.11 9.20
CA LYS A 574 -10.74 21.40 7.91
C LYS A 574 -11.39 22.57 7.17
N VAL A 575 -12.72 22.67 7.17
CA VAL A 575 -13.47 23.80 6.60
C VAL A 575 -13.19 25.09 7.37
N TRP A 576 -13.19 25.05 8.70
CA TRP A 576 -12.92 26.22 9.54
C TRP A 576 -11.48 26.76 9.35
N GLU A 577 -10.49 25.88 9.22
CA GLU A 577 -9.13 26.28 8.85
C GLU A 577 -9.04 26.89 7.45
N ALA A 578 -9.78 26.35 6.48
CA ALA A 578 -9.80 26.88 5.11
C ALA A 578 -10.46 28.27 5.07
N GLU A 579 -11.58 28.45 5.77
CA GLU A 579 -12.26 29.73 5.93
C GLU A 579 -11.37 30.77 6.62
N LYS A 580 -10.66 30.39 7.69
CA LYS A 580 -9.68 31.27 8.34
C LYS A 580 -8.58 31.72 7.37
N LYS A 581 -8.02 30.79 6.58
CA LYS A 581 -7.01 31.10 5.55
C LYS A 581 -7.60 32.02 4.47
N PHE A 582 -8.85 31.81 4.06
CA PHE A 582 -9.54 32.66 3.10
C PHE A 582 -9.74 34.09 3.62
N GLN A 583 -10.19 34.26 4.87
CA GLN A 583 -10.29 35.57 5.53
C GLN A 583 -8.93 36.27 5.66
N GLU A 584 -7.86 35.53 5.95
CA GLU A 584 -6.49 36.08 5.94
C GLU A 584 -6.07 36.56 4.55
N GLN A 585 -6.46 35.87 3.47
CA GLN A 585 -6.22 36.34 2.11
C GLN A 585 -7.09 37.55 1.74
N GLN A 586 -8.36 37.60 2.13
CA GLN A 586 -9.20 38.80 1.95
C GLN A 586 -8.60 40.03 2.63
N ARG A 587 -8.10 39.89 3.87
CA ARG A 587 -7.42 41.00 4.59
C ARG A 587 -6.17 41.48 3.85
N LYS A 588 -5.38 40.57 3.27
CA LYS A 588 -4.22 40.92 2.43
C LYS A 588 -4.63 41.63 1.15
N TYR A 589 -5.69 41.16 0.47
CA TYR A 589 -6.23 41.80 -0.72
C TYR A 589 -6.67 43.24 -0.42
N VAL A 590 -7.47 43.45 0.62
CA VAL A 590 -7.92 44.79 1.04
C VAL A 590 -6.73 45.70 1.40
N ALA A 591 -5.69 45.17 2.05
CA ALA A 591 -4.48 45.94 2.34
C ALA A 591 -3.71 46.35 1.08
N LEU A 592 -3.59 45.47 0.08
CA LEU A 592 -3.00 45.78 -1.22
C LEU A 592 -3.83 46.80 -2.00
N GLU A 593 -5.15 46.68 -1.98
CA GLU A 593 -6.07 47.64 -2.62
C GLU A 593 -5.96 49.04 -1.98
N GLN A 594 -5.83 49.12 -0.65
CA GLN A 594 -5.55 50.37 0.06
C GLN A 594 -4.17 50.96 -0.30
N GLN A 595 -3.13 50.12 -0.48
CA GLN A 595 -1.82 50.59 -0.94
C GLN A 595 -1.86 51.11 -2.38
N PHE A 596 -2.56 50.41 -3.27
CA PHE A 596 -2.76 50.82 -4.66
C PHE A 596 -3.55 52.13 -4.75
N ALA A 597 -4.60 52.31 -3.94
CA ALA A 597 -5.33 53.55 -3.82
C ALA A 597 -4.43 54.72 -3.35
N LYS A 598 -3.55 54.50 -2.36
CA LYS A 598 -2.58 55.51 -1.90
C LYS A 598 -1.60 55.90 -3.01
N LEU A 599 -0.97 54.94 -3.68
CA LEU A 599 -0.05 55.21 -4.80
C LEU A 599 -0.72 55.94 -5.97
N LYS A 600 -2.00 55.62 -6.25
CA LYS A 600 -2.80 56.31 -7.27
C LYS A 600 -3.15 57.76 -6.89
N MET A 601 -3.30 58.06 -5.59
CA MET A 601 -3.47 59.43 -5.08
C MET A 601 -2.14 60.22 -5.07
N GLU A 602 -1.02 59.53 -4.86
CA GLU A 602 0.32 60.14 -4.79
C GLU A 602 0.89 60.48 -6.17
N THR A 603 0.61 59.66 -7.18
CA THR A 603 0.96 59.91 -8.60
C THR A 603 0.13 61.02 -9.27
N GLY A 604 -0.84 61.61 -8.57
CA GLY A 604 -1.72 62.67 -9.08
C GLY A 604 -1.23 64.12 -8.88
N LYS A 605 -0.03 64.36 -8.33
CA LYS A 605 0.48 65.73 -8.06
C LYS A 605 1.53 66.19 -9.09
N PRO A 606 1.27 67.24 -9.90
CA PRO A 606 2.26 67.81 -10.82
C PRO A 606 3.04 69.01 -10.23
N GLY A 607 4.33 69.11 -10.57
CA GLY A 607 5.21 70.26 -10.27
C GLY A 607 6.40 69.90 -9.36
N GLY A 608 7.64 70.33 -9.61
CA GLY A 608 8.17 71.23 -10.66
C GLY A 608 9.67 71.06 -10.92
N ALA A 609 10.24 71.87 -11.81
CA ALA A 609 11.53 71.61 -12.48
C ALA A 609 12.80 72.17 -11.79
N SER A 610 13.96 71.54 -12.09
CA SER A 610 15.32 72.13 -12.30
C SER A 610 16.33 70.97 -12.55
N LYS A 611 16.98 70.75 -13.70
CA LYS A 611 17.83 71.56 -14.61
C LYS A 611 19.32 71.68 -14.17
N ALA A 612 20.20 70.83 -14.72
CA ALA A 612 21.65 71.10 -14.86
C ALA A 612 22.38 70.14 -15.85
N TYR A 613 23.15 70.71 -16.81
CA TYR A 613 24.36 70.25 -17.55
C TYR A 613 24.61 68.74 -17.86
N SER A 614 24.98 68.22 -19.05
CA SER A 614 25.58 68.65 -20.35
C SER A 614 26.99 68.05 -20.63
N LYS A 615 27.18 67.49 -21.85
CA LYS A 615 28.45 67.10 -22.54
C LYS A 615 29.21 65.88 -21.96
N ASN A 616 29.84 64.94 -22.70
CA ASN A 616 30.04 64.59 -24.13
C ASN A 616 30.00 63.01 -24.21
N LYS A 617 30.07 62.24 -25.32
CA LYS A 617 30.78 62.30 -26.62
C LYS A 617 30.17 61.25 -27.59
N ALA A 618 30.41 61.36 -28.90
CA ALA A 618 29.66 60.64 -29.95
C ALA A 618 30.29 59.32 -30.50
N GLY A 619 29.43 58.52 -31.15
CA GLY A 619 29.72 57.40 -32.07
C GLY A 619 28.87 56.14 -31.78
N LEU A 620 28.33 55.37 -32.74
CA LEU A 620 28.18 55.52 -34.20
C LEU A 620 27.18 54.43 -34.71
N VAL A 621 26.26 54.74 -35.65
CA VAL A 621 25.51 53.81 -36.55
C VAL A 621 24.59 52.74 -35.89
N SER A 622 23.26 52.91 -35.94
CA SER A 622 22.27 52.20 -36.82
C SER A 622 21.92 50.76 -36.36
N THR A 623 20.69 50.21 -36.48
CA THR A 623 19.51 50.56 -37.29
C THR A 623 18.23 49.90 -36.75
N ALA A 624 17.04 50.44 -37.11
CA ALA A 624 15.72 49.78 -37.20
C ALA A 624 14.98 49.26 -35.93
N GLN A 625 13.89 49.98 -35.61
CA GLN A 625 12.63 49.54 -34.97
C GLN A 625 11.70 48.84 -36.02
N PRO A 626 10.42 48.47 -35.73
CA PRO A 626 9.73 47.78 -34.60
C PRO A 626 8.87 46.59 -35.19
N PRO A 627 7.66 46.15 -34.74
CA PRO A 627 6.83 46.45 -33.54
C PRO A 627 6.09 45.28 -32.81
N SER A 628 5.36 45.67 -31.75
CA SER A 628 4.07 45.12 -31.22
C SER A 628 4.03 43.66 -30.71
N SER A 629 3.81 43.45 -29.40
CA SER A 629 2.49 43.45 -28.69
C SER A 629 1.73 42.13 -28.95
N THR A 630 1.32 41.31 -27.96
CA THR A 630 0.26 41.55 -26.95
C THR A 630 0.28 40.28 -26.05
N ARG A 631 0.67 40.32 -24.77
CA ARG A 631 -0.17 40.55 -23.55
C ARG A 631 -0.62 39.23 -22.86
N MET A 632 -0.52 39.22 -21.53
CA MET A 632 -1.09 38.27 -20.54
C MET A 632 -0.38 36.93 -20.24
N SER A 633 0.39 36.99 -19.12
CA SER A 633 0.37 36.06 -17.98
C SER A 633 -1.04 35.48 -17.70
N TRP A 634 -1.29 34.36 -17.01
CA TRP A 634 -0.95 33.98 -15.63
C TRP A 634 -1.06 32.42 -15.53
N ASN A 635 -0.57 31.68 -14.52
CA ASN A 635 -0.30 32.03 -13.12
C ASN A 635 0.51 30.92 -12.38
N ALA A 636 0.80 31.18 -11.09
CA ALA A 636 0.95 30.20 -9.98
C ALA A 636 2.33 30.02 -9.32
N GLY A 637 2.89 31.12 -8.81
CA GLY A 637 3.37 31.22 -7.42
C GLY A 637 4.72 30.61 -7.02
N ASP A 638 5.56 31.42 -6.39
CA ASP A 638 5.90 31.12 -4.99
C ASP A 638 6.27 32.36 -4.14
N LYS A 639 6.00 32.19 -2.85
CA LYS A 639 6.32 32.93 -1.61
C LYS A 639 7.26 34.18 -1.58
N LYS A 640 6.74 35.14 -0.79
CA LYS A 640 7.38 35.96 0.27
C LYS A 640 8.00 37.33 -0.04
N ASP A 641 7.78 38.21 0.94
CA ASP A 641 8.31 39.58 1.11
C ASP A 641 9.86 39.61 1.00
N LEU A 642 10.42 40.42 0.07
CA LEU A 642 11.02 41.77 0.27
C LEU A 642 12.36 41.80 1.06
N PRO A 643 13.34 42.71 0.75
CA PRO A 643 13.09 44.09 0.31
C PRO A 643 14.04 44.76 -0.74
N SER A 644 13.50 45.80 -1.37
CA SER A 644 14.12 47.07 -1.82
C SER A 644 15.48 47.15 -2.59
N MET A 645 15.36 47.65 -3.82
CA MET A 645 16.27 48.60 -4.52
C MET A 645 17.77 48.27 -4.64
N GLN A 646 18.20 47.88 -5.86
CA GLN A 646 19.07 48.75 -6.68
C GLN A 646 19.12 48.31 -8.16
N LEU A 647 19.45 49.26 -9.04
CA LEU A 647 19.52 49.10 -10.49
C LEU A 647 20.64 48.16 -10.94
N SER A 648 20.34 47.26 -11.88
CA SER A 648 21.31 46.75 -12.86
C SER A 648 20.58 46.24 -14.10
N GLU A 649 20.77 46.90 -15.24
CA GLU A 649 20.34 46.36 -16.54
C GLU A 649 21.20 45.13 -16.86
N VAL A 650 20.55 43.99 -17.12
CA VAL A 650 21.22 42.78 -17.63
C VAL A 650 20.99 42.73 -19.15
N PRO A 651 22.02 42.45 -19.98
CA PRO A 651 21.87 42.47 -21.44
C PRO A 651 20.79 41.51 -21.97
N LEU A 652 20.00 41.99 -22.92
CA LEU A 652 18.89 41.27 -23.57
C LEU A 652 19.30 39.90 -24.16
N GLU A 653 20.56 39.76 -24.57
CA GLU A 653 21.17 38.49 -25.02
C GLU A 653 20.95 37.34 -24.02
N SER A 654 21.15 37.60 -22.72
CA SER A 654 21.02 36.59 -21.66
C SER A 654 19.58 36.17 -21.40
N GLN A 655 18.62 37.06 -21.64
CA GLN A 655 17.18 36.76 -21.52
C GLN A 655 16.69 35.98 -22.75
N LEU A 656 17.26 36.25 -23.94
CA LEU A 656 17.03 35.44 -25.14
C LEU A 656 17.56 34.02 -24.99
N GLU A 657 18.75 33.85 -24.40
CA GLU A 657 19.32 32.52 -24.12
C GLU A 657 18.51 31.74 -23.07
N GLU A 658 18.02 32.42 -22.02
CA GLU A 658 17.12 31.82 -21.03
C GLU A 658 15.76 31.41 -21.63
N LEU A 659 15.15 32.26 -22.48
CA LEU A 659 13.91 31.91 -23.18
C LEU A 659 14.11 30.81 -24.24
N SER A 660 15.24 30.80 -24.94
CA SER A 660 15.58 29.76 -25.91
C SER A 660 15.80 28.39 -25.22
N THR A 661 16.39 28.37 -24.03
CA THR A 661 16.54 27.13 -23.25
C THR A 661 15.22 26.66 -22.66
N GLN A 662 14.35 27.58 -22.18
CA GLN A 662 12.99 27.22 -21.77
C GLN A 662 12.13 26.67 -22.93
N LEU A 663 12.25 27.24 -24.13
CA LEU A 663 11.55 26.73 -25.33
C LEU A 663 12.07 25.34 -25.74
N ALA A 664 13.37 25.10 -25.69
CA ALA A 664 13.95 23.78 -25.94
C ALA A 664 13.41 22.73 -24.96
N ILE A 665 13.37 23.05 -23.66
CA ILE A 665 12.81 22.17 -22.62
C ILE A 665 11.33 21.85 -22.93
N GLN A 666 10.52 22.83 -23.31
CA GLN A 666 9.12 22.59 -23.69
C GLN A 666 8.97 21.74 -24.96
N VAL A 667 9.88 21.87 -25.94
CA VAL A 667 9.88 21.00 -27.13
C VAL A 667 10.21 19.56 -26.74
N ASP A 668 11.24 19.35 -25.90
CA ASP A 668 11.62 18.02 -25.39
C ASP A 668 10.51 17.38 -24.55
N GLU A 669 9.82 18.16 -23.71
CA GLU A 669 8.64 17.70 -22.94
C GLU A 669 7.47 17.31 -23.85
N ASN A 670 7.17 18.10 -24.88
CA ASN A 670 6.11 17.80 -25.84
C ASN A 670 6.45 16.57 -26.72
N GLU A 671 7.72 16.40 -27.11
CA GLU A 671 8.19 15.19 -27.80
C GLU A 671 8.10 13.96 -26.87
N GLY A 672 8.48 14.10 -25.60
CA GLY A 672 8.30 13.06 -24.58
C GLY A 672 6.83 12.65 -24.41
N LEU A 673 5.91 13.61 -24.32
CA LEU A 673 4.47 13.36 -24.23
C LEU A 673 3.92 12.69 -25.50
N LYS A 674 4.36 13.14 -26.69
CA LYS A 674 4.00 12.54 -27.98
C LYS A 674 4.47 11.08 -28.08
N ASN A 675 5.70 10.81 -27.68
CA ASN A 675 6.27 9.45 -27.68
C ASN A 675 5.53 8.55 -26.68
N ALA A 676 5.26 9.03 -25.46
CA ALA A 676 4.47 8.30 -24.47
C ALA A 676 3.04 8.01 -24.94
N LEU A 677 2.40 8.94 -25.66
CA LEU A 677 1.10 8.71 -26.28
C LEU A 677 1.19 7.67 -27.40
N GLN A 678 2.21 7.73 -28.25
CA GLN A 678 2.43 6.74 -29.32
C GLN A 678 2.73 5.34 -28.78
N ASP A 679 3.50 5.22 -27.70
CA ASP A 679 3.73 3.96 -27.00
C ASP A 679 2.43 3.44 -26.36
N THR A 680 1.62 4.32 -25.75
CA THR A 680 0.30 3.96 -25.19
C THR A 680 -0.65 3.43 -26.27
N VAL A 681 -0.67 4.07 -27.45
CA VAL A 681 -1.45 3.60 -28.61
C VAL A 681 -0.95 2.23 -29.08
N ARG A 682 0.37 2.05 -29.20
CA ARG A 682 0.96 0.76 -29.59
C ARG A 682 0.59 -0.36 -28.62
N ILE A 683 0.73 -0.12 -27.31
CA ILE A 683 0.32 -1.07 -26.26
C ILE A 683 -1.17 -1.40 -26.37
N LYS A 684 -2.03 -0.41 -26.63
CA LYS A 684 -3.47 -0.65 -26.80
C LYS A 684 -3.81 -1.41 -28.08
N GLU A 685 -3.02 -1.28 -29.13
CA GLU A 685 -3.17 -2.04 -30.37
C GLU A 685 -2.59 -3.46 -30.26
N GLU A 686 -1.56 -3.67 -29.44
CA GLU A 686 -1.06 -4.98 -29.02
C GLU A 686 -2.08 -5.69 -28.10
N ASP A 687 -2.64 -5.01 -27.09
CA ASP A 687 -3.76 -5.50 -26.27
C ASP A 687 -4.91 -5.95 -27.17
N PHE A 688 -5.37 -5.09 -28.09
CA PHE A 688 -6.48 -5.37 -29.00
C PHE A 688 -6.20 -6.57 -29.92
N ARG A 689 -4.96 -6.71 -30.41
CA ARG A 689 -4.52 -7.86 -31.19
C ARG A 689 -4.56 -9.15 -30.38
N VAL A 690 -4.08 -9.12 -29.12
CA VAL A 690 -4.17 -10.28 -28.21
C VAL A 690 -5.63 -10.64 -27.94
N TYR A 691 -6.52 -9.65 -27.71
CA TYR A 691 -7.96 -9.91 -27.59
C TYR A 691 -8.56 -10.51 -28.88
N GLN A 692 -8.11 -10.09 -30.05
CA GLN A 692 -8.56 -10.65 -31.32
C GLN A 692 -8.05 -12.08 -31.53
N ASP A 693 -6.81 -12.37 -31.12
CA ASP A 693 -6.20 -13.71 -31.20
C ASP A 693 -6.84 -14.69 -30.18
N THR A 694 -7.19 -14.26 -28.96
CA THR A 694 -7.87 -15.12 -27.99
C THR A 694 -9.30 -15.44 -28.43
N VAL A 695 -10.08 -14.44 -28.86
CA VAL A 695 -11.42 -14.65 -29.43
C VAL A 695 -11.35 -15.50 -30.71
N GLY A 696 -10.30 -15.34 -31.52
CA GLY A 696 -10.03 -16.19 -32.68
C GLY A 696 -9.75 -17.64 -32.31
N GLN A 697 -8.95 -17.89 -31.27
CA GLN A 697 -8.67 -19.26 -30.79
C GLN A 697 -9.88 -19.94 -30.16
N GLU A 698 -10.76 -19.20 -29.47
CA GLU A 698 -12.05 -19.72 -28.99
C GLU A 698 -12.98 -20.07 -30.16
N GLY A 699 -13.00 -19.24 -31.22
CA GLY A 699 -13.70 -19.55 -32.47
C GLY A 699 -13.20 -20.82 -33.16
N VAL A 700 -11.88 -21.04 -33.21
CA VAL A 700 -11.29 -22.25 -33.83
C VAL A 700 -11.54 -23.50 -32.99
N ARG A 701 -11.47 -23.42 -31.65
CA ARG A 701 -11.78 -24.58 -30.77
C ARG A 701 -13.20 -25.09 -30.96
N ASN A 702 -14.17 -24.21 -31.16
CA ASN A 702 -15.57 -24.59 -31.44
C ASN A 702 -15.80 -25.20 -32.84
N THR A 703 -14.77 -25.24 -33.71
CA THR A 703 -14.84 -25.88 -35.04
C THR A 703 -14.04 -27.18 -35.16
N ALA A 704 -13.28 -27.55 -34.14
CA ALA A 704 -12.40 -28.73 -34.17
C ALA A 704 -13.07 -30.04 -33.69
N ASP A 705 -14.33 -29.98 -33.22
CA ASP A 705 -15.06 -31.10 -32.60
C ASP A 705 -16.14 -31.71 -33.51
N LEU A 706 -15.98 -31.58 -34.83
CA LEU A 706 -16.79 -32.29 -35.83
C LEU A 706 -15.88 -33.15 -36.72
N GLY A 707 -16.06 -34.47 -36.60
CA GLY A 707 -15.28 -35.47 -37.33
C GLY A 707 -15.53 -35.49 -38.85
N PRO A 708 -14.66 -36.18 -39.61
CA PRO A 708 -14.67 -36.14 -41.06
C PRO A 708 -15.80 -36.96 -41.67
N VAL A 709 -16.44 -36.41 -42.70
CA VAL A 709 -17.33 -37.12 -43.63
C VAL A 709 -16.69 -37.12 -45.01
N GLU A 710 -16.53 -38.30 -45.60
CA GLU A 710 -16.14 -38.46 -47.00
C GLU A 710 -17.28 -38.02 -47.93
N GLU A 711 -16.98 -37.29 -49.01
CA GLU A 711 -17.21 -37.82 -50.37
C GLU A 711 -16.56 -36.94 -51.46
N ALA A 712 -16.58 -37.44 -52.69
CA ALA A 712 -15.66 -37.05 -53.75
C ALA A 712 -16.25 -36.14 -54.84
N GLY A 713 -15.37 -35.30 -55.40
CA GLY A 713 -15.32 -35.03 -56.85
C GLY A 713 -16.34 -34.05 -57.45
N GLY A 714 -15.86 -33.24 -58.40
CA GLY A 714 -16.71 -32.48 -59.34
C GLY A 714 -16.39 -30.98 -59.38
N ALA A 715 -15.73 -30.55 -60.45
CA ALA A 715 -15.57 -29.13 -60.76
C ALA A 715 -16.84 -28.56 -61.41
N VAL A 716 -17.13 -27.27 -61.17
CA VAL A 716 -17.51 -26.23 -62.17
C VAL A 716 -17.73 -24.90 -61.43
N ALA A 717 -17.40 -23.78 -62.08
CA ALA A 717 -17.46 -22.44 -61.50
C ALA A 717 -18.86 -21.78 -61.62
N GLY A 718 -19.23 -20.92 -60.65
CA GLY A 718 -20.38 -20.00 -60.83
C GLY A 718 -20.97 -19.32 -59.59
N SER A 719 -20.31 -18.25 -59.09
CA SER A 719 -20.93 -17.16 -58.27
C SER A 719 -21.56 -17.56 -56.90
N PRO A 720 -22.14 -16.64 -56.08
CA PRO A 720 -22.16 -15.17 -56.06
C PRO A 720 -21.71 -14.54 -54.70
N GLN A 721 -21.88 -13.21 -54.55
CA GLN A 721 -21.69 -12.45 -53.29
C GLN A 721 -22.83 -12.68 -52.26
N LEU A 722 -22.48 -12.72 -50.96
CA LEU A 722 -23.27 -12.30 -49.77
C LEU A 722 -22.42 -12.71 -48.53
N GLU A 723 -22.26 -11.96 -47.44
CA GLU A 723 -22.42 -10.52 -47.15
C GLU A 723 -21.42 -10.20 -46.01
N LYS A 724 -20.70 -9.07 -46.06
CA LYS A 724 -19.85 -8.64 -44.92
C LYS A 724 -20.63 -7.65 -44.05
N PRO A 725 -20.82 -7.89 -42.74
CA PRO A 725 -21.32 -6.86 -41.85
C PRO A 725 -20.29 -5.73 -41.75
N ARG A 726 -20.75 -4.48 -41.88
CA ARG A 726 -19.91 -3.28 -41.97
C ARG A 726 -19.28 -2.94 -40.62
N GLY A 727 -17.99 -3.22 -40.47
CA GLY A 727 -17.12 -2.61 -39.46
C GLY A 727 -16.72 -1.17 -39.81
N GLN A 728 -17.69 -0.31 -40.12
CA GLN A 728 -17.48 1.14 -40.32
C GLN A 728 -18.67 1.89 -39.72
N LEU A 729 -18.43 2.54 -38.57
CA LEU A 729 -19.05 3.80 -38.11
C LEU A 729 -18.68 4.00 -36.62
N PHE A 730 -17.48 4.53 -36.35
CA PHE A 730 -17.18 5.42 -35.21
C PHE A 730 -15.78 6.06 -35.39
N SER A 731 -15.56 6.68 -36.55
CA SER A 731 -14.38 7.52 -36.85
C SER A 731 -14.83 8.96 -37.17
N SER A 732 -15.91 9.43 -36.52
CA SER A 732 -16.55 10.72 -36.84
C SER A 732 -17.24 11.37 -35.63
N ILE A 733 -16.51 11.54 -34.52
CA ILE A 733 -16.68 12.67 -33.59
C ILE A 733 -15.27 13.09 -33.13
N LEU A 734 -14.65 14.04 -33.86
CA LEU A 734 -13.63 15.02 -33.41
C LEU A 734 -13.05 15.82 -34.59
N MET A 735 -13.94 16.34 -35.45
CA MET A 735 -13.65 17.46 -36.34
C MET A 735 -14.72 18.53 -36.15
N TYR A 736 -14.65 19.23 -35.02
CA TYR A 736 -15.31 20.53 -34.84
C TYR A 736 -14.39 21.45 -34.03
N THR A 737 -14.44 22.73 -34.42
CA THR A 737 -13.81 23.90 -33.78
C THR A 737 -12.28 23.95 -33.68
N TRP A 738 -11.66 24.50 -34.73
CA TRP A 738 -10.60 25.50 -34.54
C TRP A 738 -10.78 26.65 -35.55
N PRO A 739 -11.44 27.76 -35.17
CA PRO A 739 -11.40 28.99 -35.94
C PRO A 739 -10.08 29.72 -35.69
N SER A 740 -9.45 30.18 -36.77
CA SER A 740 -8.36 31.15 -36.71
C SER A 740 -8.81 32.44 -36.03
N LEU A 741 -7.95 33.04 -35.21
CA LEU A 741 -7.99 34.49 -34.97
C LEU A 741 -6.59 35.02 -34.62
N MET A 742 -5.73 35.11 -35.65
CA MET A 742 -4.86 36.27 -35.76
C MET A 742 -5.68 37.37 -36.43
N ASP A 743 -6.00 38.43 -35.67
CA ASP A 743 -6.24 39.82 -36.13
C ASP A 743 -6.76 40.67 -34.95
N LEU A 744 -5.84 41.18 -34.11
CA LEU A 744 -5.86 42.43 -33.29
C LEU A 744 -4.85 42.42 -32.13
#